data_AF-A0A0V1LCM2-F1
#
_entry.id   AF-A0A0V1LCM2-F1
#
_cell.length_a   1.000
_cell.length_b   1.000
_cell.length_c   1.000
_cell.angle_alpha   90.00
_cell.angle_beta   90.00
_cell.angle_gamma   90.00
#
_symmetry.space_group_name_H-M   'P 1'
#
loop_
_entity.id
_entity.type
_entity.pdbx_description
1 polymer ?
#
loop_
_entity_poly.entity_id
_entity_poly.type
_entity_poly.pdbx_seq_one_letter_code
_entity_poly.pdbx_strand_id
1 'polypeptide(L)'
;LQLEKCMESAVDEWTICVKMSPGDLSMLERNLMPSRSVIDLRQCQVIVSARDHGNVLRPALSKAVLRLNDFIVNDIVIENDGITYGYKDLCLNTNNFCYNNPQVAIISQMFAEPNPYGNLSYPTATFANSRIYLGLTLGGVELDPISGQIEQAKAWFLIYQLRFDGEFDNWLSSKWELEFERALLHYKDEMLQLTVFHSQTLDLELSKNSDYMMPKMSLMFMSLIIFATLCAVTFIWDQDGLPWVDWTRSTPLLAFAGIVGAGMGVASSIGLLSILGVSFCEVIAVRLDNTFLMTSSLFHTKRSAPVAERISEAMGDAAVSITITVLTDVLSFGVGYFTSFPAVQLFCTYTCVAMIVTFIYQLTFLLGLLVLHARNEARAKHCLMPVIKTYTVKETKSRNILVRLFCTGSSSSNVKESCSTTATNCDNGYIHRLSAEKPTGVGVGVEWDHCHGPVAEFKANAQEGTWISRGFRNYFAPFLMKPWTKAGIVLLYLIYLGTSIYGCIGLKEGLEPVNLLVSDSYAINFYRDLERYFWHIGVQVQASFNRPGNLSDPTNRLQIYNIVQEFANSPHGMGEEGLEFWLYEFQQFLPKYNGLHVDDLDERRFYENLEAFLQFTENRRFANDVLLDYDYDYDYDEESSSVNNVQLQSLNRSSRSTIINPDVKKTTKRRRRRRIVGVKAFRLMIGIKKFATALDQTETTTMFRQLAEKHSNYNITTFHYIWPFVDQYIEVLPNVLQEVYSGMACMVLIALLLIPQPLCSVWVTLMIASIDIGVVGYMTLWNLSMDCVSMITLIMSIGFSVDFSAHIAYAYTVSQDNAPLDRIRFALGSLAWPIIQGGLATILGVLVLSDVNSYMVKAFFKTVLLVILIGVVHGIVFLPVLLSITDFKIWRTLITPKEIKYANAY
;
A
#
# COMPACT_ATOMS: atom_id res chain seq x y z
N LEU A 1 1.41 -5.92 -1.16
CA LEU A 1 2.71 -6.50 -0.77
C LEU A 1 3.91 -5.67 -1.17
N GLN A 2 4.03 -5.29 -2.45
CA GLN A 2 5.12 -4.38 -2.88
C GLN A 2 4.91 -2.99 -2.25
N LEU A 3 3.64 -2.68 -1.96
CA LEU A 3 3.18 -1.63 -1.06
C LEU A 3 3.47 -1.81 0.42
N GLU A 4 3.75 -3.01 0.92
CA GLU A 4 3.93 -3.24 2.36
C GLU A 4 5.29 -2.70 2.79
N LYS A 5 6.34 -2.94 1.98
CA LYS A 5 7.66 -2.27 2.08
C LYS A 5 7.67 -0.82 1.63
N CYS A 6 6.79 -0.44 0.69
CA CYS A 6 6.59 0.96 0.34
C CYS A 6 5.82 1.74 1.42
N MET A 7 4.91 1.07 2.13
CA MET A 7 4.31 1.57 3.36
C MET A 7 5.32 1.54 4.48
N GLU A 8 6.24 0.60 4.58
CA GLU A 8 7.35 0.64 5.55
C GLU A 8 8.24 1.88 5.31
N SER A 9 8.65 2.12 4.06
CA SER A 9 9.42 3.32 3.67
C SER A 9 8.60 4.62 3.75
N ALA A 10 7.28 4.56 3.54
CA ALA A 10 6.38 5.72 3.63
C ALA A 10 5.91 6.00 5.06
N VAL A 11 5.79 4.98 5.90
CA VAL A 11 5.52 5.07 7.33
C VAL A 11 6.76 5.67 7.98
N ASP A 12 7.96 5.22 7.62
CA ASP A 12 9.23 5.87 7.99
C ASP A 12 9.28 7.35 7.53
N GLU A 13 8.77 7.69 6.35
CA GLU A 13 8.65 9.08 5.89
C GLU A 13 7.51 9.87 6.58
N TRP A 14 6.44 9.21 7.03
CA TRP A 14 5.31 9.83 7.74
C TRP A 14 5.61 10.06 9.23
N THR A 15 6.38 9.19 9.89
CA THR A 15 6.92 9.47 11.24
C THR A 15 7.84 10.69 11.24
N ILE A 16 8.42 11.05 10.08
CA ILE A 16 9.25 12.25 9.90
C ILE A 16 8.40 13.54 9.73
N CYS A 17 7.08 13.45 9.52
CA CYS A 17 6.20 14.61 9.37
C CYS A 17 5.64 15.19 10.69
N VAL A 18 6.08 14.71 11.86
CA VAL A 18 5.87 15.45 13.11
C VAL A 18 6.81 16.66 13.11
N LYS A 19 6.24 17.87 13.01
CA LYS A 19 6.89 19.19 12.95
C LYS A 19 7.74 19.54 14.19
N MET A 20 8.70 18.72 14.56
CA MET A 20 9.77 19.03 15.51
C MET A 20 11.03 18.27 15.09
N SER A 21 12.20 18.89 15.24
CA SER A 21 13.46 18.25 14.86
C SER A 21 13.69 16.98 15.72
N PRO A 22 14.18 15.86 15.16
CA PRO A 22 14.48 14.64 15.92
C PRO A 22 15.44 14.88 17.09
N GLY A 23 16.35 15.85 16.94
CA GLY A 23 17.31 16.26 17.96
C GLY A 23 16.65 16.92 19.18
N ASP A 24 15.69 17.82 18.96
CA ASP A 24 15.00 18.53 20.05
C ASP A 24 14.02 17.63 20.80
N LEU A 25 13.40 16.67 20.11
CA LEU A 25 12.49 15.69 20.71
C LEU A 25 13.23 14.66 21.56
N SER A 26 14.36 14.14 21.06
CA SER A 26 15.21 13.20 21.82
C SER A 26 15.69 13.77 23.17
N MET A 27 15.79 15.10 23.29
CA MET A 27 16.26 15.76 24.50
C MET A 27 15.15 15.97 25.53
N LEU A 28 13.90 16.17 25.07
CA LEU A 28 12.71 16.29 25.91
C LEU A 28 12.26 14.93 26.46
N GLU A 29 12.44 13.87 25.67
CA GLU A 29 11.92 12.54 25.99
C GLU A 29 12.85 11.67 26.85
N ARG A 30 14.13 12.04 26.93
CA ARG A 30 15.20 11.30 27.64
C ARG A 30 14.95 11.03 29.12
N ASN A 31 14.01 11.74 29.75
CA ASN A 31 13.74 11.63 31.18
C ASN A 31 12.32 11.14 31.51
N LEU A 32 11.48 10.87 30.51
CA LEU A 32 10.03 10.61 30.63
C LEU A 32 9.66 9.42 31.52
N MET A 33 8.51 9.51 32.20
CA MET A 33 7.92 8.34 32.84
C MET A 33 7.26 7.43 31.79
N PRO A 34 7.38 6.10 31.92
CA PRO A 34 6.91 5.20 30.88
C PRO A 34 5.45 5.26 30.48
N SER A 35 4.53 5.40 31.44
CA SER A 35 3.11 5.57 31.12
C SER A 35 2.78 6.86 30.36
N ARG A 36 3.77 7.71 30.08
CA ARG A 36 3.63 9.03 29.45
C ARG A 36 4.62 9.27 28.31
N SER A 37 5.31 8.24 27.82
CA SER A 37 6.10 8.31 26.57
C SER A 37 5.20 8.08 25.37
N VAL A 38 5.49 8.74 24.26
CA VAL A 38 4.50 9.00 23.21
C VAL A 38 4.98 8.71 21.79
N ILE A 39 6.29 8.74 21.54
CA ILE A 39 6.86 8.17 20.30
C ILE A 39 7.21 6.70 20.56
N ASP A 40 7.21 5.87 19.52
CA ASP A 40 7.71 4.49 19.53
C ASP A 40 9.19 4.44 19.96
N LEU A 41 9.38 4.63 21.26
CA LEU A 41 10.59 4.32 21.99
C LEU A 41 10.46 2.85 22.39
N ARG A 42 11.58 2.14 22.33
CA ARG A 42 11.72 0.71 22.66
C ARG A 42 10.85 0.32 23.86
N GLN A 43 9.71 -0.32 23.60
CA GLN A 43 8.70 -0.64 24.60
C GLN A 43 8.15 -2.05 24.41
N CYS A 44 7.84 -2.67 25.54
CA CYS A 44 7.27 -4.00 25.65
C CYS A 44 5.97 -3.92 26.46
N GLN A 45 4.89 -4.42 25.91
CA GLN A 45 3.54 -4.34 26.45
C GLN A 45 2.99 -5.76 26.66
N VAL A 46 2.35 -5.98 27.80
CA VAL A 46 1.69 -7.24 28.12
C VAL A 46 0.30 -6.97 28.64
N ILE A 47 -0.70 -7.59 28.02
CA ILE A 47 -2.05 -7.67 28.58
C ILE A 47 -2.16 -9.01 29.30
N VAL A 48 -2.57 -8.96 30.56
CA VAL A 48 -2.78 -10.14 31.40
C VAL A 48 -4.26 -10.26 31.73
N SER A 49 -4.87 -11.36 31.31
CA SER A 49 -6.25 -11.69 31.62
C SER A 49 -6.33 -13.03 32.35
N ALA A 50 -7.45 -13.29 33.04
CA ALA A 50 -7.67 -14.57 33.69
C ALA A 50 -8.19 -15.60 32.67
N ARG A 51 -7.68 -16.85 32.71
CA ARG A 51 -8.13 -17.93 31.82
C ARG A 51 -9.60 -18.31 32.00
N ASP A 52 -10.15 -18.10 33.19
CA ASP A 52 -11.57 -18.29 33.47
C ASP A 52 -12.42 -17.08 33.05
N HIS A 53 -11.81 -16.07 32.41
CA HIS A 53 -12.40 -14.78 32.08
C HIS A 53 -13.06 -14.06 33.28
N GLY A 54 -12.58 -14.38 34.50
CA GLY A 54 -13.07 -13.83 35.75
C GLY A 54 -12.40 -12.50 36.18
N ASN A 55 -12.57 -12.15 37.45
CA ASN A 55 -12.00 -10.93 38.04
C ASN A 55 -10.48 -11.08 38.26
N VAL A 56 -9.68 -10.17 37.68
CA VAL A 56 -8.21 -10.17 37.84
C VAL A 56 -7.72 -9.58 39.17
N LEU A 57 -8.61 -8.95 39.95
CA LEU A 57 -8.30 -8.37 41.25
C LEU A 57 -8.36 -9.40 42.40
N ARG A 58 -8.62 -10.67 42.09
CA ARG A 58 -8.60 -11.75 43.11
C ARG A 58 -7.19 -11.89 43.71
N PRO A 59 -7.05 -12.13 45.02
CA PRO A 59 -5.73 -12.24 45.66
C PRO A 59 -4.79 -13.29 45.07
N ALA A 60 -5.33 -14.38 44.49
CA ALA A 60 -4.54 -15.41 43.84
C ALA A 60 -3.99 -14.96 42.47
N LEU A 61 -4.81 -14.26 41.69
CA LEU A 61 -4.43 -13.73 40.37
C LEU A 61 -3.48 -12.54 40.53
N SER A 62 -3.72 -11.63 41.46
CA SER A 62 -2.83 -10.49 41.71
C SER A 62 -1.41 -10.95 42.13
N LYS A 63 -1.32 -11.97 43.00
CA LYS A 63 -0.03 -12.63 43.31
C LYS A 63 0.60 -13.29 42.09
N ALA A 64 -0.18 -13.90 41.21
CA ALA A 64 0.35 -14.48 39.97
C ALA A 64 0.90 -13.41 39.02
N VAL A 65 0.21 -12.27 38.86
CA VAL A 65 0.69 -11.12 38.09
C VAL A 65 1.98 -10.55 38.68
N LEU A 66 2.09 -10.49 40.02
CA LEU A 66 3.31 -10.05 40.69
C LEU A 66 4.49 -10.99 40.40
N ARG A 67 4.29 -12.31 40.45
CA ARG A 67 5.31 -13.30 40.05
C ARG A 67 5.72 -13.14 38.58
N LEU A 68 4.77 -12.86 37.69
CA LEU A 68 5.06 -12.59 36.28
C LEU A 68 5.92 -11.33 36.11
N ASN A 69 5.59 -10.25 36.82
CA ASN A 69 6.37 -9.02 36.79
C ASN A 69 7.81 -9.27 37.30
N ASP A 70 7.97 -10.03 38.38
CA ASP A 70 9.29 -10.39 38.91
C ASP A 70 10.09 -11.25 37.93
N PHE A 71 9.43 -12.18 37.22
CA PHE A 71 10.05 -12.99 36.16
C PHE A 71 10.56 -12.12 35.02
N ILE A 72 9.73 -11.20 34.51
CA ILE A 72 10.11 -10.29 33.41
C ILE A 72 11.31 -9.41 33.81
N VAL A 73 11.30 -8.88 35.04
CA VAL A 73 12.31 -7.93 35.50
C VAL A 73 13.65 -8.58 35.85
N ASN A 74 13.64 -9.82 36.37
CA ASN A 74 14.85 -10.45 36.92
C ASN A 74 15.36 -11.64 36.11
N ASP A 75 14.50 -12.42 35.46
CA ASP A 75 14.87 -13.70 34.84
C ASP A 75 15.14 -13.57 33.34
N ILE A 76 14.58 -12.57 32.66
CA ILE A 76 14.82 -12.32 31.23
C ILE A 76 16.13 -11.55 31.07
N VAL A 77 17.17 -12.26 30.61
CA VAL A 77 18.53 -11.73 30.42
C VAL A 77 19.05 -12.01 29.03
N ILE A 78 19.89 -11.11 28.52
CA ILE A 78 20.65 -11.28 27.28
C ILE A 78 22.15 -11.28 27.57
N GLU A 79 22.92 -12.06 26.82
CA GLU A 79 24.38 -12.13 26.95
C GLU A 79 25.07 -11.44 25.77
N ASN A 80 26.00 -10.53 26.06
CA ASN A 80 26.87 -9.91 25.07
C ASN A 80 28.30 -9.81 25.61
N ASP A 81 29.28 -10.34 24.88
CA ASP A 81 30.70 -10.37 25.27
C ASP A 81 30.97 -10.90 26.70
N GLY A 82 30.18 -11.87 27.16
CA GLY A 82 30.29 -12.47 28.49
C GLY A 82 29.69 -11.63 29.63
N ILE A 83 29.02 -10.51 29.31
CA ILE A 83 28.25 -9.69 30.25
C ILE A 83 26.76 -9.99 30.03
N THR A 84 26.05 -10.26 31.12
CA THR A 84 24.59 -10.44 31.11
C THR A 84 23.90 -9.12 31.40
N TYR A 85 22.93 -8.74 30.56
CA TYR A 85 22.10 -7.56 30.74
C TYR A 85 20.65 -7.98 30.98
N GLY A 86 20.06 -7.51 32.08
CA GLY A 86 18.64 -7.71 32.38
C GLY A 86 17.82 -6.43 32.16
N TYR A 87 16.52 -6.49 32.48
CA TYR A 87 15.64 -5.31 32.37
C TYR A 87 16.14 -4.13 33.22
N LYS A 88 16.66 -4.39 34.43
CA LYS A 88 17.17 -3.33 35.33
C LYS A 88 18.34 -2.54 34.75
N ASP A 89 19.11 -3.15 33.86
CA ASP A 89 20.24 -2.50 33.19
C ASP A 89 19.77 -1.75 31.94
N LEU A 90 18.71 -2.22 31.30
CA LEU A 90 18.19 -1.72 30.03
C LEU A 90 17.01 -0.78 30.17
N CYS A 91 16.36 -0.69 31.32
CA CYS A 91 15.17 0.12 31.47
C CYS A 91 15.49 1.61 31.41
N LEU A 92 14.55 2.37 30.86
CA LEU A 92 14.63 3.82 30.82
C LEU A 92 14.75 4.36 32.26
N ASN A 93 15.85 5.07 32.54
CA ASN A 93 16.19 5.50 33.89
C ASN A 93 16.15 7.03 34.04
N THR A 94 15.48 7.50 35.08
CA THR A 94 15.47 8.94 35.43
C THR A 94 16.14 9.12 36.80
N ASN A 95 17.34 9.71 36.85
CA ASN A 95 18.20 9.80 38.04
C ASN A 95 18.35 8.45 38.79
N ASN A 96 18.78 7.40 38.08
CA ASN A 96 19.01 6.03 38.61
C ASN A 96 17.76 5.27 39.07
N PHE A 97 16.54 5.73 38.77
CA PHE A 97 15.32 4.98 39.01
C PHE A 97 14.77 4.36 37.73
N CYS A 98 14.60 3.04 37.76
CA CYS A 98 13.98 2.23 36.73
C CYS A 98 12.47 2.13 37.00
N TYR A 99 11.63 2.38 36.01
CA TYR A 99 10.20 2.14 36.16
C TYR A 99 9.88 0.66 35.95
N ASN A 100 9.29 0.04 36.97
CA ASN A 100 9.01 -1.40 37.04
C ASN A 100 7.55 -1.68 37.42
N ASN A 101 6.61 -0.93 36.85
CA ASN A 101 5.17 -1.04 37.11
C ASN A 101 4.81 -1.08 38.62
N PRO A 102 5.21 -0.06 39.41
CA PRO A 102 4.99 -0.05 40.87
C PRO A 102 3.51 -0.20 41.26
N GLN A 103 2.58 0.18 40.39
CA GLN A 103 1.14 0.02 40.56
C GLN A 103 0.71 -1.44 40.79
N VAL A 104 1.43 -2.42 40.22
CA VAL A 104 1.12 -3.84 40.38
C VAL A 104 1.27 -4.26 41.83
N ALA A 105 2.38 -3.89 42.48
CA ALA A 105 2.63 -4.22 43.87
C ALA A 105 1.63 -3.52 44.81
N ILE A 106 1.35 -2.23 44.57
CA ILE A 106 0.44 -1.42 45.37
C ILE A 106 -0.98 -2.00 45.34
N ILE A 107 -1.53 -2.20 44.15
CA ILE A 107 -2.90 -2.70 43.98
C ILE A 107 -3.00 -4.16 44.43
N SER A 108 -1.98 -4.99 44.13
CA SER A 108 -1.96 -6.38 44.61
C SER A 108 -2.00 -6.46 46.13
N GLN A 109 -1.33 -5.53 46.84
CA GLN A 109 -1.35 -5.47 48.29
C GLN A 109 -2.72 -5.00 48.81
N MET A 110 -3.31 -3.98 48.19
CA MET A 110 -4.63 -3.45 48.58
C MET A 110 -5.73 -4.51 48.53
N PHE A 111 -5.76 -5.34 47.49
CA PHE A 111 -6.76 -6.41 47.36
C PHE A 111 -6.41 -7.68 48.14
N ALA A 112 -5.18 -7.81 48.66
CA ALA A 112 -4.79 -8.89 49.54
C ALA A 112 -5.23 -8.66 51.00
N GLU A 113 -5.50 -7.41 51.38
CA GLU A 113 -5.92 -7.03 52.73
C GLU A 113 -7.46 -6.81 52.80
N PRO A 114 -8.14 -7.27 53.87
CA PRO A 114 -9.60 -7.20 53.99
C PRO A 114 -10.17 -5.77 54.18
N ASN A 115 -9.33 -4.77 54.44
CA ASN A 115 -9.70 -3.35 54.53
C ASN A 115 -8.67 -2.51 53.75
N PRO A 116 -8.88 -2.23 52.46
CA PRO A 116 -7.91 -1.48 51.66
C PRO A 116 -7.72 -0.07 52.23
N TYR A 117 -6.47 0.31 52.51
CA TYR A 117 -6.10 1.70 52.82
C TYR A 117 -6.18 2.54 51.54
N GLY A 118 -7.37 3.05 51.20
CA GLY A 118 -7.53 4.02 50.09
C GLY A 118 -8.88 3.93 49.38
N ASN A 119 -9.31 5.05 48.79
CA ASN A 119 -10.49 5.07 47.92
C ASN A 119 -10.06 4.70 46.49
N LEU A 120 -10.52 3.53 46.02
CA LEU A 120 -10.16 2.97 44.73
C LEU A 120 -11.26 3.29 43.70
N SER A 121 -11.27 4.54 43.27
CA SER A 121 -12.12 5.07 42.20
C SER A 121 -11.48 4.85 40.82
N TYR A 122 -12.29 4.95 39.76
CA TYR A 122 -11.85 4.87 38.37
C TYR A 122 -12.30 6.15 37.63
N PRO A 123 -11.47 6.78 36.78
CA PRO A 123 -10.18 6.30 36.26
C PRO A 123 -8.97 6.65 37.14
N THR A 124 -9.16 7.38 38.24
CA THR A 124 -8.07 7.77 39.15
C THR A 124 -8.30 7.24 40.55
N ALA A 125 -7.24 6.72 41.18
CA ALA A 125 -7.23 6.30 42.58
C ALA A 125 -6.29 7.17 43.40
N THR A 126 -6.50 7.24 44.72
CA THR A 126 -5.64 8.00 45.63
C THR A 126 -4.81 7.06 46.50
N PHE A 127 -3.50 7.22 46.47
CA PHE A 127 -2.57 6.45 47.29
C PHE A 127 -1.53 7.36 47.94
N ALA A 128 -1.39 7.28 49.27
CA ALA A 128 -0.44 8.08 50.05
C ALA A 128 -0.45 9.58 49.67
N ASN A 129 -1.65 10.17 49.51
CA ASN A 129 -1.90 11.55 49.07
C ASN A 129 -1.52 11.90 47.62
N SER A 130 -1.12 10.93 46.80
CA SER A 130 -0.87 11.07 45.36
C SER A 130 -2.00 10.42 44.54
N ARG A 131 -2.47 11.09 43.47
CA ARG A 131 -3.44 10.49 42.52
C ARG A 131 -2.73 9.61 41.51
N ILE A 132 -3.19 8.40 41.25
CA ILE A 132 -2.64 7.49 40.23
C ILE A 132 -3.72 7.25 39.18
N TYR A 133 -3.35 7.33 37.90
CA TYR A 133 -4.25 7.02 36.80
C TYR A 133 -4.29 5.51 36.56
N LEU A 134 -5.47 4.90 36.71
CA LEU A 134 -5.72 3.47 36.54
C LEU A 134 -6.28 3.10 35.17
N GLY A 135 -6.71 4.07 34.35
CA GLY A 135 -7.31 3.83 33.04
C GLY A 135 -6.39 3.06 32.07
N LEU A 136 -5.08 3.27 32.19
CA LEU A 136 -4.06 2.53 31.43
C LEU A 136 -3.59 1.25 32.13
N THR A 137 -4.00 0.95 33.36
CA THR A 137 -3.52 -0.22 34.12
C THR A 137 -4.57 -1.33 34.18
N LEU A 138 -5.84 -0.97 34.38
CA LEU A 138 -6.95 -1.89 34.53
C LEU A 138 -7.95 -1.71 33.39
N GLY A 139 -8.26 -2.82 32.72
CA GLY A 139 -9.21 -2.89 31.62
C GLY A 139 -10.47 -3.68 31.98
N GLY A 140 -11.58 -3.34 31.32
CA GLY A 140 -12.89 -3.97 31.56
C GLY A 140 -13.38 -3.79 33.00
N VAL A 141 -13.23 -2.58 33.53
CA VAL A 141 -13.57 -2.23 34.91
C VAL A 141 -15.08 -2.09 35.07
N GLU A 142 -15.63 -2.75 36.08
CA GLU A 142 -17.02 -2.63 36.53
C GLU A 142 -17.02 -1.95 37.91
N LEU A 143 -17.82 -0.88 38.01
CA LEU A 143 -17.93 -0.04 39.20
C LEU A 143 -19.20 -0.37 39.97
N ASP A 144 -19.10 -0.35 41.30
CA ASP A 144 -20.28 -0.40 42.15
C ASP A 144 -21.13 0.87 41.93
N PRO A 145 -22.41 0.74 41.52
CA PRO A 145 -23.28 1.87 41.23
C PRO A 145 -23.53 2.81 42.42
N ILE A 146 -23.29 2.35 43.66
CA ILE A 146 -23.54 3.15 44.86
C ILE A 146 -22.26 3.84 45.35
N SER A 147 -21.16 3.10 45.49
CA SER A 147 -19.91 3.65 46.02
C SER A 147 -19.01 4.30 44.97
N GLY A 148 -19.20 4.01 43.67
CA GLY A 148 -18.31 4.45 42.60
C GLY A 148 -16.91 3.80 42.66
N GLN A 149 -16.73 2.78 43.49
CA GLN A 149 -15.48 2.04 43.64
C GLN A 149 -15.39 0.88 42.65
N ILE A 150 -14.16 0.44 42.38
CA ILE A 150 -13.88 -0.71 41.53
C ILE A 150 -14.33 -2.00 42.23
N GLU A 151 -15.33 -2.68 41.65
CA GLU A 151 -15.80 -4.00 42.09
C GLU A 151 -15.00 -5.11 41.39
N GLN A 152 -14.83 -4.97 40.08
CA GLN A 152 -14.17 -5.97 39.23
C GLN A 152 -13.36 -5.32 38.11
N ALA A 153 -12.26 -5.96 37.73
CA ALA A 153 -11.55 -5.70 36.47
C ALA A 153 -11.32 -7.02 35.73
N LYS A 154 -11.18 -6.97 34.41
CA LYS A 154 -11.02 -8.16 33.56
C LYS A 154 -9.61 -8.35 33.01
N ALA A 155 -8.82 -7.28 32.94
CA ALA A 155 -7.46 -7.33 32.41
C ALA A 155 -6.51 -6.34 33.10
N TRP A 156 -5.24 -6.70 33.16
CA TRP A 156 -4.11 -5.85 33.52
C TRP A 156 -3.33 -5.45 32.29
N PHE A 157 -2.81 -4.23 32.26
CA PHE A 157 -1.87 -3.77 31.26
C PHE A 157 -0.54 -3.41 31.91
N LEU A 158 0.52 -4.09 31.47
CA LEU A 158 1.88 -3.91 31.96
C LEU A 158 2.75 -3.33 30.85
N ILE A 159 3.48 -2.26 31.15
CA ILE A 159 4.32 -1.56 30.19
C ILE A 159 5.76 -1.56 30.72
N TYR A 160 6.69 -2.01 29.88
CA TYR A 160 8.12 -2.04 30.16
C TYR A 160 8.83 -1.20 29.12
N GLN A 161 9.64 -0.24 29.54
CA GLN A 161 10.33 0.68 28.64
C GLN A 161 11.83 0.56 28.76
N LEU A 162 12.49 0.63 27.61
CA LEU A 162 13.90 0.36 27.45
C LEU A 162 14.64 1.61 26.99
N ARG A 163 15.95 1.67 27.30
CA ARG A 163 16.86 2.72 26.86
C ARG A 163 17.15 2.55 25.38
N PHE A 164 17.23 3.68 24.70
CA PHE A 164 17.54 3.76 23.27
C PHE A 164 18.65 4.81 23.03
N ASP A 165 19.33 5.23 24.11
CA ASP A 165 20.35 6.28 24.10
C ASP A 165 21.62 5.81 23.37
N GLY A 166 21.70 6.14 22.09
CA GLY A 166 22.83 5.76 21.25
C GLY A 166 22.67 4.38 20.59
N GLU A 167 23.53 4.12 19.61
CA GLU A 167 23.39 2.96 18.72
C GLU A 167 23.53 1.62 19.47
N PHE A 168 24.44 1.54 20.44
CA PHE A 168 24.66 0.35 21.26
C PHE A 168 23.49 0.02 22.18
N ASP A 169 22.97 1.00 22.93
CA ASP A 169 21.83 0.77 23.83
C ASP A 169 20.57 0.42 23.03
N ASN A 170 20.34 1.08 21.89
CA ASN A 170 19.23 0.76 20.99
C ASN A 170 19.33 -0.68 20.44
N TRP A 171 20.52 -1.12 20.04
CA TRP A 171 20.77 -2.49 19.58
C TRP A 171 20.54 -3.52 20.70
N LEU A 172 21.01 -3.22 21.91
CA LEU A 172 20.91 -4.12 23.05
C LEU A 172 19.44 -4.25 23.53
N SER A 173 18.71 -3.14 23.57
CA SER A 173 17.27 -3.13 23.84
C SER A 173 16.48 -3.87 22.76
N SER A 174 16.83 -3.71 21.48
CA SER A 174 16.22 -4.47 20.38
C SER A 174 16.38 -5.99 20.57
N LYS A 175 17.56 -6.44 21.00
CA LYS A 175 17.81 -7.85 21.32
C LYS A 175 16.98 -8.33 22.51
N TRP A 176 16.86 -7.51 23.55
CA TRP A 176 16.07 -7.85 24.73
C TRP A 176 14.57 -7.97 24.42
N GLU A 177 14.01 -7.11 23.55
CA GLU A 177 12.62 -7.19 23.09
C GLU A 177 12.29 -8.56 22.45
N LEU A 178 13.22 -9.09 21.63
CA LEU A 178 13.07 -10.39 20.98
C LEU A 178 13.13 -11.55 21.99
N GLU A 179 14.03 -11.48 22.98
CA GLU A 179 14.06 -12.50 24.06
C GLU A 179 12.83 -12.39 24.98
N PHE A 180 12.34 -11.18 25.23
CA PHE A 180 11.13 -10.92 25.99
C PHE A 180 9.91 -11.57 25.32
N GLU A 181 9.74 -11.36 24.01
CA GLU A 181 8.71 -12.01 23.20
C GLU A 181 8.82 -13.54 23.32
N ARG A 182 10.02 -14.09 23.08
CA ARG A 182 10.26 -15.54 23.14
C ARG A 182 9.95 -16.13 24.50
N ALA A 183 10.38 -15.47 25.58
CA ALA A 183 10.18 -15.93 26.94
C ALA A 183 8.70 -15.95 27.32
N LEU A 184 7.95 -14.89 26.96
CA LEU A 184 6.53 -14.79 27.31
C LEU A 184 5.62 -15.68 26.46
N LEU A 185 5.94 -15.90 25.18
CA LEU A 185 5.20 -16.85 24.36
C LEU A 185 5.33 -18.30 24.88
N HIS A 186 6.41 -18.63 25.58
CA HIS A 186 6.63 -19.95 26.20
C HIS A 186 6.22 -20.00 27.69
N TYR A 187 5.92 -18.86 28.30
CA TYR A 187 5.52 -18.79 29.70
C TYR A 187 4.11 -19.38 29.89
N LYS A 188 4.01 -20.48 30.62
CA LYS A 188 2.74 -21.15 30.92
C LYS A 188 2.43 -21.03 32.41
N ASP A 189 1.34 -20.34 32.73
CA ASP A 189 0.73 -20.31 34.06
C ASP A 189 -0.67 -20.94 34.00
N GLU A 190 -1.12 -21.56 35.10
CA GLU A 190 -2.41 -22.24 35.16
C GLU A 190 -3.61 -21.28 35.17
N MET A 191 -3.42 -20.06 35.67
CA MET A 191 -4.47 -19.05 35.85
C MET A 191 -4.38 -17.89 34.85
N LEU A 192 -3.17 -17.53 34.40
CA LEU A 192 -2.96 -16.37 33.53
C LEU A 192 -3.05 -16.73 32.04
N GLN A 193 -3.66 -15.81 31.29
CA GLN A 193 -3.60 -15.71 29.84
C GLN A 193 -2.87 -14.43 29.47
N LEU A 194 -1.83 -14.54 28.65
CA LEU A 194 -0.95 -13.44 28.27
C LEU A 194 -1.08 -13.13 26.79
N THR A 195 -1.17 -11.85 26.46
CA THR A 195 -0.96 -11.35 25.10
C THR A 195 0.14 -10.29 25.13
N VAL A 196 1.02 -10.31 24.13
CA VAL A 196 2.29 -9.59 24.14
C VAL A 196 2.42 -8.74 22.88
N PHE A 197 3.03 -7.58 23.02
CA PHE A 197 3.40 -6.68 21.93
C PHE A 197 4.71 -5.97 22.29
N HIS A 198 5.58 -5.74 21.31
CA HIS A 198 6.75 -4.88 21.48
C HIS A 198 6.90 -3.99 20.24
N SER A 199 7.73 -2.96 20.32
CA SER A 199 7.82 -1.94 19.26
C SER A 199 8.21 -2.47 17.87
N GLN A 200 8.90 -3.62 17.78
CA GLN A 200 9.25 -4.26 16.50
C GLN A 200 8.21 -5.27 16.01
N THR A 201 7.16 -5.56 16.78
CA THR A 201 6.18 -6.60 16.43
C THR A 201 5.54 -6.33 15.08
N LEU A 202 5.11 -5.08 14.82
CA LEU A 202 4.43 -4.75 13.57
C LEU A 202 5.36 -4.95 12.35
N ASP A 203 6.60 -4.44 12.41
CA ASP A 203 7.58 -4.57 11.33
C ASP A 203 7.96 -6.04 11.06
N LEU A 204 8.16 -6.83 12.12
CA LEU A 204 8.46 -8.25 12.01
C LEU A 204 7.29 -9.05 11.43
N GLU A 205 6.07 -8.76 11.85
CA GLU A 205 4.87 -9.45 11.34
C GLU A 205 4.55 -9.07 9.89
N LEU A 206 4.78 -7.81 9.49
CA LEU A 206 4.68 -7.38 8.10
C LEU A 206 5.77 -8.03 7.21
N SER A 207 7.02 -8.11 7.71
CA SER A 207 8.10 -8.76 6.95
C SER A 207 7.86 -10.25 6.72
N LYS A 208 7.22 -10.96 7.67
CA LYS A 208 6.78 -12.37 7.49
C LYS A 208 5.84 -12.55 6.30
N ASN A 209 5.01 -11.56 5.98
CA ASN A 209 4.12 -11.61 4.82
C ASN A 209 4.93 -11.70 3.51
N SER A 210 6.09 -11.01 3.44
CA SER A 210 7.03 -11.11 2.31
C SER A 210 7.63 -12.52 2.19
N ASP A 211 8.04 -13.11 3.30
CA ASP A 211 8.63 -14.46 3.35
C ASP A 211 7.64 -15.55 2.89
N TYR A 212 6.38 -15.46 3.31
CA TYR A 212 5.34 -16.39 2.87
C TYR A 212 5.04 -16.28 1.37
N MET A 213 5.22 -15.08 0.79
CA MET A 213 4.89 -14.82 -0.61
C MET A 213 6.01 -15.10 -1.60
N MET A 214 7.28 -14.96 -1.19
CA MET A 214 8.43 -15.22 -2.06
C MET A 214 8.39 -16.57 -2.80
N PRO A 215 8.10 -17.73 -2.14
CA PRO A 215 8.01 -19.01 -2.86
C PRO A 215 6.78 -19.09 -3.76
N LYS A 216 5.67 -18.44 -3.40
CA LYS A 216 4.42 -18.42 -4.18
C LYS A 216 4.58 -17.60 -5.48
N MET A 217 5.41 -16.56 -5.48
CA MET A 217 5.73 -15.79 -6.69
C MET A 217 6.40 -16.67 -7.76
N SER A 218 7.28 -17.59 -7.37
CA SER A 218 7.87 -18.55 -8.32
C SER A 218 6.78 -19.45 -8.94
N LEU A 219 5.84 -19.94 -8.13
CA LEU A 219 4.70 -20.73 -8.61
C LEU A 219 3.82 -19.94 -9.58
N MET A 220 3.59 -18.65 -9.32
CA MET A 220 2.87 -17.74 -10.20
C MET A 220 3.55 -17.61 -11.57
N PHE A 221 4.86 -17.37 -11.62
CA PHE A 221 5.57 -17.29 -12.90
C PHE A 221 5.52 -18.61 -13.67
N MET A 222 5.69 -19.73 -12.98
CA MET A 222 5.61 -21.06 -13.59
C MET A 222 4.21 -21.35 -14.15
N SER A 223 3.16 -21.04 -13.40
CA SER A 223 1.77 -21.25 -13.84
C SER A 223 1.44 -20.37 -15.05
N LEU A 224 1.89 -19.12 -15.07
CA LEU A 224 1.72 -18.19 -16.19
C LEU A 224 2.48 -18.65 -17.44
N ILE A 225 3.72 -19.14 -17.30
CA ILE A 225 4.50 -19.68 -18.43
C ILE A 225 3.80 -20.90 -19.03
N ILE A 226 3.34 -21.83 -18.19
CA ILE A 226 2.62 -23.03 -18.64
C ILE A 226 1.32 -22.62 -19.35
N PHE A 227 0.54 -21.72 -18.76
CA PHE A 227 -0.70 -21.25 -19.36
C PHE A 227 -0.47 -20.56 -20.71
N ALA A 228 0.47 -19.60 -20.77
CA ALA A 228 0.74 -18.85 -21.99
C ALA A 228 1.27 -19.74 -23.12
N THR A 229 2.16 -20.69 -22.81
CA THR A 229 2.67 -21.64 -23.81
C THR A 229 1.58 -22.58 -24.32
N LEU A 230 0.69 -23.07 -23.46
CA LEU A 230 -0.46 -23.90 -23.86
C LEU A 230 -1.46 -23.11 -24.73
N CYS A 231 -1.77 -21.87 -24.36
CA CYS A 231 -2.67 -21.00 -25.13
C CYS A 231 -2.12 -20.63 -26.52
N ALA A 232 -0.80 -20.68 -26.71
CA ALA A 232 -0.13 -20.41 -27.97
C ALA A 232 -0.06 -21.62 -28.92
N VAL A 233 -0.50 -22.81 -28.47
CA VAL A 233 -0.58 -24.02 -29.30
C VAL A 233 -1.85 -24.01 -30.14
N THR A 234 -1.70 -24.23 -31.45
CA THR A 234 -2.81 -24.31 -32.40
C THR A 234 -2.99 -25.75 -32.89
N PHE A 235 -4.23 -26.14 -33.15
CA PHE A 235 -4.60 -27.51 -33.53
C PHE A 235 -5.16 -27.59 -34.95
N ILE A 236 -4.78 -28.64 -35.66
CA ILE A 236 -5.35 -29.07 -36.95
C ILE A 236 -6.37 -30.19 -36.67
N TRP A 237 -7.58 -30.00 -37.19
CA TRP A 237 -8.66 -30.99 -37.11
C TRP A 237 -8.77 -31.73 -38.45
N ASP A 238 -8.60 -33.06 -38.42
CA ASP A 238 -8.89 -33.95 -39.55
C ASP A 238 -10.32 -34.50 -39.38
N GLN A 239 -11.04 -34.76 -40.49
CA GLN A 239 -12.49 -35.04 -40.44
C GLN A 239 -12.88 -36.33 -39.67
N ASP A 240 -11.92 -37.23 -39.39
CA ASP A 240 -12.18 -38.55 -38.77
C ASP A 240 -11.25 -38.91 -37.58
N GLY A 241 -10.68 -37.94 -36.86
CA GLY A 241 -9.75 -38.26 -35.76
C GLY A 241 -9.49 -37.18 -34.71
N LEU A 242 -8.67 -37.54 -33.70
CA LEU A 242 -8.17 -36.62 -32.67
C LEU A 242 -7.39 -35.45 -33.30
N PRO A 243 -7.52 -34.22 -32.78
CA PRO A 243 -6.80 -33.06 -33.28
C PRO A 243 -5.29 -33.19 -33.06
N TRP A 244 -4.50 -32.79 -34.06
CA TRP A 244 -3.03 -32.78 -33.99
C TRP A 244 -2.51 -31.37 -33.83
N VAL A 245 -1.36 -31.20 -33.18
CA VAL A 245 -0.72 -29.89 -33.01
C VAL A 245 -0.14 -29.41 -34.34
N ASP A 246 -0.37 -28.14 -34.66
CA ASP A 246 0.28 -27.46 -35.78
C ASP A 246 1.58 -26.80 -35.32
N TRP A 247 2.71 -27.48 -35.53
CA TRP A 247 4.02 -26.96 -35.14
C TRP A 247 4.55 -25.85 -36.07
N THR A 248 3.87 -25.55 -37.19
CA THR A 248 4.21 -24.37 -38.03
C THR A 248 3.54 -23.11 -37.54
N ARG A 249 2.27 -23.20 -37.15
CA ARG A 249 1.44 -22.05 -36.78
C ARG A 249 1.51 -21.72 -35.29
N SER A 250 1.83 -22.70 -34.44
CA SER A 250 1.90 -22.48 -32.99
C SER A 250 3.03 -21.51 -32.61
N THR A 251 2.78 -20.64 -31.63
CA THR A 251 3.68 -19.56 -31.19
C THR A 251 4.22 -19.69 -29.75
N PRO A 252 4.52 -20.90 -29.20
CA PRO A 252 4.90 -21.06 -27.80
C PRO A 252 6.20 -20.33 -27.43
N LEU A 253 7.17 -20.28 -28.34
CA LEU A 253 8.42 -19.54 -28.13
C LEU A 253 8.18 -18.03 -28.00
N LEU A 254 7.22 -17.50 -28.76
CA LEU A 254 6.86 -16.09 -28.74
C LEU A 254 6.09 -15.73 -27.47
N ALA A 255 5.19 -16.61 -27.00
CA ALA A 255 4.50 -16.45 -25.72
C ALA A 255 5.50 -16.46 -24.55
N PHE A 256 6.46 -17.39 -24.54
CA PHE A 256 7.54 -17.40 -23.55
C PHE A 256 8.40 -16.13 -23.62
N ALA A 257 8.79 -15.71 -24.82
CA ALA A 257 9.56 -14.48 -25.01
C ALA A 257 8.79 -13.21 -24.59
N GLY A 258 7.46 -13.19 -24.71
CA GLY A 258 6.62 -12.12 -24.18
C GLY A 258 6.73 -11.99 -22.66
N ILE A 259 6.69 -13.12 -21.94
CA ILE A 259 6.89 -13.15 -20.47
C ILE A 259 8.29 -12.68 -20.10
N VAL A 260 9.31 -13.19 -20.78
CA VAL A 260 10.71 -12.77 -20.55
C VAL A 260 10.90 -11.29 -20.85
N GLY A 261 10.32 -10.79 -21.95
CA GLY A 261 10.38 -9.38 -22.33
C GLY A 261 9.69 -8.46 -21.32
N ALA A 262 8.55 -8.89 -20.77
CA ALA A 262 7.89 -8.17 -19.68
C ALA A 262 8.76 -8.15 -18.41
N GLY A 263 9.35 -9.29 -18.03
CA GLY A 263 10.28 -9.38 -16.89
C GLY A 263 11.52 -8.50 -17.06
N MET A 264 12.11 -8.46 -18.27
CA MET A 264 13.20 -7.54 -18.61
C MET A 264 12.77 -6.09 -18.47
N GLY A 265 11.58 -5.72 -18.96
CA GLY A 265 11.07 -4.36 -18.85
C GLY A 265 10.87 -3.90 -17.39
N VAL A 266 10.33 -4.78 -16.53
CA VAL A 266 10.22 -4.51 -15.09
C VAL A 266 11.60 -4.34 -14.46
N ALA A 267 12.54 -5.26 -14.71
CA ALA A 267 13.90 -5.19 -14.17
C ALA A 267 14.64 -3.91 -14.60
N SER A 268 14.50 -3.50 -15.86
CA SER A 268 15.07 -2.25 -16.37
C SER A 268 14.45 -1.02 -15.72
N SER A 269 13.15 -1.06 -15.41
CA SER A 269 12.43 0.05 -14.78
C SER A 269 12.84 0.24 -13.33
N ILE A 270 12.98 -0.87 -12.58
CA ILE A 270 13.53 -0.87 -11.23
C ILE A 270 14.94 -0.28 -11.24
N GLY A 271 15.81 -0.73 -12.15
CA GLY A 271 17.16 -0.20 -12.27
C GLY A 271 17.20 1.29 -12.59
N LEU A 272 16.32 1.76 -13.50
CA LEU A 272 16.23 3.17 -13.87
C LEU A 272 15.79 4.05 -12.69
N LEU A 273 14.75 3.64 -11.97
CA LEU A 273 14.22 4.39 -10.82
C LEU A 273 15.20 4.40 -9.64
N SER A 274 15.91 3.28 -9.42
CA SER A 274 16.97 3.21 -8.41
C SER A 274 18.12 4.17 -8.71
N ILE A 275 18.52 4.34 -9.99
CA ILE A 275 19.53 5.34 -10.39
C ILE A 275 19.06 6.77 -10.12
N LEU A 276 17.75 7.03 -10.24
CA LEU A 276 17.15 8.34 -9.97
C LEU A 276 16.95 8.62 -8.47
N GLY A 277 17.35 7.71 -7.59
CA GLY A 277 17.26 7.88 -6.14
C GLY A 277 15.87 7.65 -5.57
N VAL A 278 14.97 6.99 -6.31
CA VAL A 278 13.65 6.60 -5.81
C VAL A 278 13.78 5.36 -4.93
N SER A 279 13.18 5.39 -3.74
CA SER A 279 13.16 4.25 -2.81
C SER A 279 12.69 2.97 -3.51
N PHE A 280 13.38 1.87 -3.27
CA PHE A 280 13.10 0.59 -3.92
C PHE A 280 11.71 0.09 -3.51
N CYS A 281 10.80 0.01 -4.48
CA CYS A 281 9.53 -0.67 -4.33
C CYS A 281 9.61 -1.99 -5.08
N GLU A 282 9.20 -3.10 -4.46
CA GLU A 282 9.32 -4.43 -5.04
C GLU A 282 8.35 -4.67 -6.22
N VAL A 283 8.01 -3.69 -7.07
CA VAL A 283 6.88 -3.81 -8.03
C VAL A 283 7.12 -4.83 -9.16
N ILE A 284 6.18 -5.77 -9.34
CA ILE A 284 6.14 -6.75 -10.43
C ILE A 284 4.71 -6.75 -11.00
N ALA A 285 4.44 -5.82 -11.91
CA ALA A 285 3.26 -5.88 -12.76
C ALA A 285 3.69 -6.49 -14.12
N VAL A 286 3.23 -7.70 -14.40
CA VAL A 286 3.49 -8.37 -15.69
C VAL A 286 2.19 -8.41 -16.49
N ARG A 287 2.22 -7.74 -17.64
CA ARG A 287 1.10 -7.65 -18.57
C ARG A 287 1.37 -8.54 -19.80
N LEU A 288 0.51 -9.54 -20.03
CA LEU A 288 0.69 -10.56 -21.08
C LEU A 288 -0.32 -10.48 -22.25
N ASP A 289 -1.39 -9.72 -22.08
CA ASP A 289 -2.45 -9.50 -23.08
C ASP A 289 -1.93 -8.95 -24.42
N ASN A 290 -1.02 -7.98 -24.41
CA ASN A 290 -0.45 -7.37 -25.63
C ASN A 290 0.28 -8.40 -26.50
N THR A 291 0.93 -9.39 -25.87
CA THR A 291 1.59 -10.48 -26.60
C THR A 291 0.55 -11.35 -27.31
N PHE A 292 -0.54 -11.71 -26.63
CA PHE A 292 -1.62 -12.48 -27.27
C PHE A 292 -2.28 -11.69 -28.40
N LEU A 293 -2.50 -10.39 -28.23
CA LEU A 293 -3.09 -9.53 -29.26
C LEU A 293 -2.20 -9.47 -30.52
N MET A 294 -0.88 -9.26 -30.37
CA MET A 294 0.06 -9.30 -31.50
C MET A 294 0.03 -10.63 -32.25
N THR A 295 0.04 -11.76 -31.52
CA THR A 295 0.01 -13.09 -32.15
C THR A 295 -1.32 -13.38 -32.85
N SER A 296 -2.43 -12.93 -32.26
CA SER A 296 -3.77 -13.11 -32.83
C SER A 296 -3.91 -12.33 -34.14
N SER A 297 -3.45 -11.08 -34.20
CA SER A 297 -3.50 -10.28 -35.42
C SER A 297 -2.70 -10.90 -36.57
N LEU A 298 -1.53 -11.51 -36.28
CA LEU A 298 -0.78 -12.25 -37.31
C LEU A 298 -1.58 -13.44 -37.86
N PHE A 299 -2.35 -14.14 -37.03
CA PHE A 299 -3.18 -15.28 -37.43
C PHE A 299 -4.38 -14.91 -38.31
N HIS A 300 -4.75 -13.63 -38.37
CA HIS A 300 -5.81 -13.12 -39.25
C HIS A 300 -5.32 -12.68 -40.63
N THR A 301 -4.00 -12.63 -40.85
CA THR A 301 -3.41 -12.28 -42.15
C THR A 301 -3.35 -13.47 -43.11
N LYS A 302 -3.43 -13.21 -44.42
CA LYS A 302 -3.31 -14.24 -45.45
C LYS A 302 -1.92 -14.88 -45.45
N ARG A 303 -1.87 -16.21 -45.38
CA ARG A 303 -0.60 -16.98 -45.34
C ARG A 303 0.19 -16.98 -46.65
N SER A 304 -0.46 -16.68 -47.77
CA SER A 304 0.16 -16.61 -49.10
C SER A 304 0.91 -15.29 -49.35
N ALA A 305 0.64 -14.24 -48.57
CA ALA A 305 1.23 -12.93 -48.78
C ALA A 305 2.71 -12.88 -48.33
N PRO A 306 3.53 -11.98 -48.91
CA PRO A 306 4.90 -11.76 -48.48
C PRO A 306 5.00 -11.42 -46.98
N VAL A 307 6.05 -11.90 -46.31
CA VAL A 307 6.21 -11.73 -44.86
C VAL A 307 6.20 -10.27 -44.42
N ALA A 308 6.80 -9.37 -45.21
CA ALA A 308 6.84 -7.94 -44.88
C ALA A 308 5.43 -7.32 -44.84
N GLU A 309 4.60 -7.65 -45.83
CA GLU A 309 3.24 -7.14 -45.97
C GLU A 309 2.29 -7.72 -44.90
N ARG A 310 2.46 -9.01 -44.58
CA ARG A 310 1.73 -9.65 -43.46
C ARG A 310 2.02 -8.96 -42.13
N ILE A 311 3.29 -8.65 -41.86
CA ILE A 311 3.67 -7.98 -40.61
C ILE A 311 3.14 -6.54 -40.60
N SER A 312 3.20 -5.81 -41.72
CA SER A 312 2.64 -4.46 -41.78
C SER A 312 1.13 -4.43 -41.59
N GLU A 313 0.39 -5.39 -42.15
CA GLU A 313 -1.06 -5.49 -41.96
C GLU A 313 -1.41 -5.90 -40.52
N ALA A 314 -0.74 -6.93 -39.98
CA ALA A 314 -0.95 -7.38 -38.60
C ALA A 314 -0.65 -6.27 -37.57
N MET A 315 0.44 -5.53 -37.76
CA MET A 315 0.82 -4.44 -36.87
C MET A 315 0.06 -3.14 -37.12
N GLY A 316 -0.46 -2.91 -38.33
CA GLY A 316 -1.31 -1.75 -38.63
C GLY A 316 -2.54 -1.71 -37.73
N ASP A 317 -3.16 -2.86 -37.47
CA ASP A 317 -4.31 -2.98 -36.57
C ASP A 317 -3.87 -3.20 -35.10
N ALA A 318 -2.89 -4.08 -34.85
CA ALA A 318 -2.49 -4.42 -33.48
C ALA A 318 -1.78 -3.28 -32.74
N ALA A 319 -0.91 -2.52 -33.42
CA ALA A 319 -0.11 -1.48 -32.77
C ALA A 319 -0.97 -0.34 -32.24
N VAL A 320 -2.04 0.04 -32.96
CA VAL A 320 -2.99 1.06 -32.52
C VAL A 320 -3.69 0.58 -31.25
N SER A 321 -4.17 -0.67 -31.24
CA SER A 321 -4.79 -1.31 -30.08
C SER A 321 -3.86 -1.30 -28.86
N ILE A 322 -2.63 -1.77 -29.02
CA ILE A 322 -1.63 -1.84 -27.93
C ILE A 322 -1.27 -0.44 -27.41
N THR A 323 -1.14 0.53 -28.32
CA THR A 323 -0.82 1.91 -27.95
C THR A 323 -1.96 2.55 -27.15
N ILE A 324 -3.22 2.29 -27.52
CA ILE A 324 -4.39 2.73 -26.75
C ILE A 324 -4.26 2.22 -25.32
N THR A 325 -4.09 0.91 -25.14
CA THR A 325 -3.96 0.25 -23.84
C THR A 325 -2.84 0.83 -22.99
N VAL A 326 -1.61 0.86 -23.53
CA VAL A 326 -0.45 1.35 -22.76
C VAL A 326 -0.62 2.82 -22.40
N LEU A 327 -1.14 3.64 -23.31
CA LEU A 327 -1.35 5.06 -23.03
C LEU A 327 -2.42 5.26 -21.94
N THR A 328 -3.51 4.50 -21.98
CA THR A 328 -4.57 4.56 -20.98
C THR A 328 -4.10 4.11 -19.60
N ASP A 329 -3.27 3.07 -19.53
CA ASP A 329 -2.67 2.63 -18.27
C ASP A 329 -1.67 3.64 -17.71
N VAL A 330 -0.76 4.12 -18.55
CA VAL A 330 0.27 5.10 -18.14
C VAL A 330 -0.39 6.35 -17.57
N LEU A 331 -1.47 6.82 -18.18
CA LEU A 331 -2.22 7.96 -17.68
C LEU A 331 -3.04 7.62 -16.42
N SER A 332 -3.65 6.44 -16.35
CA SER A 332 -4.37 5.99 -15.15
C SER A 332 -3.46 5.85 -13.93
N PHE A 333 -2.30 5.19 -14.07
CA PHE A 333 -1.31 5.14 -12.99
C PHE A 333 -0.66 6.49 -12.75
N GLY A 334 -0.51 7.35 -13.77
CA GLY A 334 -0.04 8.72 -13.63
C GLY A 334 -0.93 9.57 -12.72
N VAL A 335 -2.25 9.38 -12.77
CA VAL A 335 -3.20 10.04 -11.85
C VAL A 335 -2.94 9.63 -10.39
N GLY A 336 -2.60 8.37 -10.14
CA GLY A 336 -2.28 7.86 -8.80
C GLY A 336 -1.05 8.48 -8.12
N TYR A 337 -0.22 9.22 -8.86
CA TYR A 337 0.88 10.01 -8.28
C TYR A 337 0.39 11.21 -7.47
N PHE A 338 -0.79 11.76 -7.75
CA PHE A 338 -1.32 12.95 -7.06
C PHE A 338 -1.98 12.64 -5.72
N THR A 339 -1.88 11.39 -5.26
CA THR A 339 -2.49 10.91 -4.03
C THR A 339 -1.72 11.39 -2.82
N SER A 340 -2.36 11.57 -1.67
CA SER A 340 -1.65 11.95 -0.45
C SER A 340 -0.82 10.82 0.16
N PHE A 341 -0.95 9.58 -0.34
CA PHE A 341 -0.33 8.37 0.22
C PHE A 341 1.00 8.00 -0.49
N PRO A 342 2.18 8.15 0.15
CA PRO A 342 3.45 7.94 -0.54
C PRO A 342 3.66 6.50 -1.03
N ALA A 343 3.15 5.51 -0.31
CA ALA A 343 3.18 4.12 -0.78
C ALA A 343 2.44 3.91 -2.10
N VAL A 344 1.32 4.62 -2.30
CA VAL A 344 0.53 4.59 -3.54
C VAL A 344 1.25 5.38 -4.63
N GLN A 345 1.78 6.56 -4.30
CA GLN A 345 2.59 7.36 -5.23
C GLN A 345 3.78 6.56 -5.79
N LEU A 346 4.52 5.87 -4.92
CA LEU A 346 5.66 5.03 -5.31
C LEU A 346 5.18 3.88 -6.20
N PHE A 347 4.16 3.13 -5.79
CA PHE A 347 3.62 2.04 -6.59
C PHE A 347 3.18 2.49 -7.99
N CYS A 348 2.45 3.59 -8.07
CA CYS A 348 1.97 4.17 -9.32
C CYS A 348 3.12 4.67 -10.20
N THR A 349 4.16 5.27 -9.61
CA THR A 349 5.37 5.72 -10.32
C THR A 349 6.13 4.53 -10.92
N TYR A 350 6.39 3.49 -10.13
CA TYR A 350 7.05 2.27 -10.59
C TYR A 350 6.26 1.59 -11.72
N THR A 351 4.95 1.47 -11.55
CA THR A 351 4.08 0.83 -12.56
C THR A 351 4.03 1.66 -13.84
N CYS A 352 3.94 2.98 -13.74
CA CYS A 352 3.95 3.88 -14.90
C CYS A 352 5.23 3.74 -15.74
N VAL A 353 6.40 3.79 -15.10
CA VAL A 353 7.68 3.60 -15.79
C VAL A 353 7.80 2.18 -16.36
N ALA A 354 7.37 1.17 -15.60
CA ALA A 354 7.35 -0.22 -16.06
C ALA A 354 6.50 -0.40 -17.32
N MET A 355 5.31 0.20 -17.40
CA MET A 355 4.45 0.12 -18.58
C MET A 355 5.11 0.79 -19.80
N ILE A 356 5.78 1.94 -19.63
CA ILE A 356 6.50 2.61 -20.73
C ILE A 356 7.65 1.75 -21.24
N VAL A 357 8.50 1.23 -20.34
CA VAL A 357 9.67 0.43 -20.72
C VAL A 357 9.25 -0.90 -21.34
N THR A 358 8.24 -1.57 -20.77
CA THR A 358 7.70 -2.82 -21.34
C THR A 358 7.08 -2.60 -22.71
N PHE A 359 6.42 -1.47 -22.96
CA PHE A 359 5.92 -1.11 -24.29
C PHE A 359 7.05 -0.95 -25.32
N ILE A 360 8.17 -0.34 -24.94
CA ILE A 360 9.36 -0.26 -25.80
C ILE A 360 9.88 -1.66 -26.14
N TYR A 361 9.96 -2.57 -25.16
CA TYR A 361 10.35 -3.96 -25.41
C TYR A 361 9.35 -4.73 -26.28
N GLN A 362 8.05 -4.47 -26.15
CA GLN A 362 7.03 -5.08 -26.99
C GLN A 362 7.19 -4.65 -28.46
N LEU A 363 7.39 -3.35 -28.72
CA LEU A 363 7.56 -2.85 -30.09
C LEU A 363 8.91 -3.17 -30.74
N THR A 364 9.95 -3.45 -29.95
CA THR A 364 11.30 -3.72 -30.46
C THR A 364 11.64 -5.21 -30.41
N PHE A 365 11.82 -5.76 -29.21
CA PHE A 365 12.26 -7.14 -28.97
C PHE A 365 11.21 -8.15 -29.43
N LEU A 366 9.96 -8.00 -28.98
CA LEU A 366 8.89 -8.97 -29.29
C LEU A 366 8.50 -8.91 -30.78
N LEU A 367 8.39 -7.71 -31.36
CA LEU A 367 8.16 -7.53 -32.80
C LEU A 367 9.26 -8.19 -33.64
N GLY A 368 10.53 -8.06 -33.24
CA GLY A 368 11.65 -8.73 -33.92
C GLY A 368 11.50 -10.26 -33.95
N LEU A 369 11.04 -10.86 -32.84
CA LEU A 369 10.76 -12.30 -32.76
C LEU A 369 9.52 -12.71 -33.54
N LEU A 370 8.49 -11.86 -33.60
CA LEU A 370 7.31 -12.07 -34.44
C LEU A 370 7.68 -12.15 -35.93
N VAL A 371 8.56 -11.25 -36.40
CA VAL A 371 9.07 -11.28 -37.79
C VAL A 371 9.85 -12.57 -38.06
N LEU A 372 10.67 -13.01 -37.11
CA LEU A 372 11.42 -14.27 -37.24
C LEU A 372 10.48 -15.48 -37.31
N HIS A 373 9.44 -15.50 -36.48
CA HIS A 373 8.41 -16.53 -36.52
C HIS A 373 7.68 -16.56 -37.87
N ALA A 374 7.24 -15.41 -38.39
CA ALA A 374 6.57 -15.32 -39.69
C ALA A 374 7.47 -15.82 -40.85
N ARG A 375 8.79 -15.55 -40.80
CA ARG A 375 9.76 -16.12 -41.76
C ARG A 375 9.89 -17.64 -41.65
N ASN A 376 9.84 -18.19 -40.43
CA ASN A 376 9.89 -19.63 -40.21
C ASN A 376 8.60 -20.32 -40.67
N GLU A 377 7.44 -19.71 -40.41
CA GLU A 377 6.13 -20.17 -40.90
C GLU A 377 6.11 -20.24 -42.43
N ALA A 378 6.57 -19.19 -43.12
CA ALA A 378 6.64 -19.14 -44.58
C ALA A 378 7.54 -20.25 -45.18
N ARG A 379 8.53 -20.74 -44.42
CA ARG A 379 9.43 -21.84 -44.82
C ARG A 379 8.95 -23.22 -44.35
N ALA A 380 7.77 -23.31 -43.72
CA ALA A 380 7.22 -24.51 -43.10
C ALA A 380 8.20 -25.15 -42.07
N LYS A 381 8.91 -24.31 -41.32
CA LYS A 381 9.84 -24.74 -40.26
C LYS A 381 9.11 -24.93 -38.94
N HIS A 382 9.65 -25.80 -38.09
CA HIS A 382 9.10 -26.04 -36.76
C HIS A 382 9.28 -24.81 -35.85
N CYS A 383 8.26 -24.45 -35.07
CA CYS A 383 8.24 -23.23 -34.25
C CYS A 383 9.26 -23.23 -33.09
N LEU A 384 9.44 -24.36 -32.38
CA LEU A 384 10.46 -24.52 -31.34
C LEU A 384 11.87 -24.78 -31.87
N MET A 385 12.00 -25.55 -32.95
CA MET A 385 13.29 -25.94 -33.56
C MET A 385 13.36 -25.52 -35.03
N PRO A 386 13.73 -24.25 -35.35
CA PRO A 386 13.72 -23.71 -36.72
C PRO A 386 14.64 -24.41 -37.72
N VAL A 387 15.46 -25.36 -37.25
CA VAL A 387 16.32 -26.21 -38.07
C VAL A 387 15.52 -27.32 -38.75
N ILE A 388 14.41 -27.76 -38.15
CA ILE A 388 13.60 -28.88 -38.63
C ILE A 388 12.46 -28.37 -39.53
N LYS A 389 12.26 -29.03 -40.68
CA LYS A 389 11.10 -28.79 -41.55
C LYS A 389 9.92 -29.64 -41.07
N THR A 390 8.74 -29.04 -41.04
CA THR A 390 7.49 -29.74 -40.72
C THR A 390 6.93 -30.48 -41.94
N TYR A 391 6.12 -31.50 -41.66
CA TYR A 391 5.47 -32.34 -42.66
C TYR A 391 3.96 -32.17 -42.58
N THR A 392 3.27 -32.31 -43.71
CA THR A 392 1.82 -32.22 -43.77
C THR A 392 1.16 -33.45 -43.13
N VAL A 393 -0.10 -33.31 -42.69
CA VAL A 393 -0.89 -34.40 -42.07
C VAL A 393 -0.94 -35.66 -42.94
N LYS A 394 -0.91 -35.51 -44.27
CA LYS A 394 -0.90 -36.65 -45.22
C LYS A 394 0.43 -37.38 -45.22
N GLU A 395 1.54 -36.66 -45.11
CA GLU A 395 2.89 -37.23 -45.11
C GLU A 395 3.22 -37.93 -43.78
N THR A 396 2.68 -37.43 -42.66
CA THR A 396 2.94 -37.97 -41.32
C THR A 396 2.12 -39.24 -40.99
N LYS A 397 1.04 -39.54 -41.72
CA LYS A 397 0.27 -40.80 -41.55
C LYS A 397 1.12 -42.06 -41.80
N SER A 398 2.18 -41.96 -42.60
CA SER A 398 3.09 -43.07 -42.93
C SER A 398 4.29 -43.22 -42.00
N ARG A 399 4.45 -42.33 -41.01
CA ARG A 399 5.66 -42.22 -40.17
C ARG A 399 5.41 -42.61 -38.72
N ASN A 400 6.52 -42.82 -37.99
CA ASN A 400 6.52 -43.11 -36.56
C ASN A 400 5.71 -42.08 -35.76
N ILE A 401 5.09 -42.54 -34.67
CA ILE A 401 4.20 -41.75 -33.82
C ILE A 401 4.87 -40.48 -33.27
N LEU A 402 6.18 -40.53 -32.99
CA LEU A 402 6.96 -39.38 -32.52
C LEU A 402 7.05 -38.27 -33.57
N VAL A 403 7.31 -38.62 -34.84
CA VAL A 403 7.35 -37.66 -35.95
C VAL A 403 5.95 -37.11 -36.22
N ARG A 404 4.93 -37.94 -36.05
CA ARG A 404 3.54 -37.54 -36.19
C ARG A 404 3.09 -36.58 -35.07
N LEU A 405 3.59 -36.77 -33.84
CA LEU A 405 3.28 -35.91 -32.71
C LEU A 405 4.05 -34.58 -32.74
N PHE A 406 5.33 -34.58 -33.11
CA PHE A 406 6.23 -33.42 -32.98
C PHE A 406 6.60 -32.73 -34.31
N CYS A 407 6.34 -33.31 -35.48
CA CYS A 407 6.77 -32.70 -36.75
C CYS A 407 5.62 -32.44 -37.74
N THR A 408 4.37 -32.54 -37.29
CA THR A 408 3.19 -32.23 -38.12
C THR A 408 2.94 -30.72 -38.19
N GLY A 409 2.66 -30.18 -39.37
CA GLY A 409 2.35 -28.77 -39.55
C GLY A 409 1.57 -28.49 -40.83
N SER A 410 0.90 -27.34 -40.90
CA SER A 410 0.14 -26.94 -42.09
C SER A 410 1.05 -26.21 -43.10
N SER A 411 1.07 -26.68 -44.35
CA SER A 411 1.80 -26.01 -45.45
C SER A 411 0.93 -24.95 -46.12
N SER A 412 1.56 -23.83 -46.52
CA SER A 412 0.97 -22.76 -47.35
C SER A 412 0.56 -23.24 -48.76
N SER A 413 1.09 -24.37 -49.23
CA SER A 413 0.86 -24.88 -50.58
C SER A 413 -0.43 -25.70 -50.71
N ASN A 414 -1.59 -25.04 -50.86
CA ASN A 414 -2.76 -25.61 -51.52
C ASN A 414 -3.73 -24.51 -51.99
N VAL A 415 -3.28 -23.66 -52.91
CA VAL A 415 -4.16 -23.18 -53.99
C VAL A 415 -3.41 -23.47 -55.28
N LYS A 416 -3.75 -24.59 -55.93
CA LYS A 416 -3.58 -24.67 -57.38
C LYS A 416 -4.53 -23.61 -57.92
N GLU A 417 -4.02 -22.43 -58.25
CA GLU A 417 -4.67 -21.66 -59.29
C GLU A 417 -4.63 -22.57 -60.53
N SER A 418 -5.80 -23.09 -60.86
CA SER A 418 -6.12 -23.49 -62.22
C SER A 418 -5.87 -22.25 -63.06
N CYS A 419 -4.64 -22.09 -63.55
CA CYS A 419 -4.35 -21.21 -64.65
C CYS A 419 -5.06 -21.84 -65.86
N SER A 420 -6.33 -21.52 -66.03
CA SER A 420 -7.05 -21.77 -67.27
C SER A 420 -6.36 -20.91 -68.32
N THR A 421 -5.59 -21.60 -69.15
CA THR A 421 -5.02 -21.12 -70.40
C THR A 421 -6.02 -20.29 -71.18
N THR A 422 -5.83 -18.97 -71.22
CA THR A 422 -6.01 -18.08 -72.37
C THR A 422 -5.57 -16.67 -72.00
N ALA A 423 -4.26 -16.45 -71.96
CA ALA A 423 -3.67 -15.15 -72.24
C ALA A 423 -2.21 -15.40 -72.63
N THR A 424 -1.94 -15.27 -73.92
CA THR A 424 -0.63 -15.30 -74.54
C THR A 424 0.28 -14.19 -74.04
N ASN A 425 1.58 -14.50 -74.02
CA ASN A 425 2.74 -13.63 -73.86
C ASN A 425 3.09 -13.16 -72.44
N CYS A 426 4.07 -13.86 -71.85
CA CYS A 426 5.15 -13.26 -71.07
C CYS A 426 6.38 -14.18 -71.20
N ASP A 427 7.06 -14.09 -72.35
CA ASP A 427 8.47 -14.46 -72.46
C ASP A 427 9.29 -13.24 -72.01
N ASN A 428 10.03 -13.40 -70.92
CA ASN A 428 11.47 -13.12 -70.78
C ASN A 428 11.86 -12.95 -69.31
N GLY A 429 13.01 -13.54 -68.96
CA GLY A 429 13.70 -13.42 -67.67
C GLY A 429 13.88 -11.96 -67.23
N TYR A 430 14.25 -11.67 -65.99
CA TYR A 430 15.64 -11.82 -65.53
C TYR A 430 15.74 -12.03 -64.01
N ILE A 431 16.61 -12.97 -63.65
CA ILE A 431 17.22 -13.13 -62.33
C ILE A 431 18.28 -12.03 -62.18
N HIS A 432 18.28 -11.25 -61.10
CA HIS A 432 19.44 -10.44 -60.72
C HIS A 432 20.03 -10.85 -59.37
N ARG A 433 21.21 -11.49 -59.45
CA ARG A 433 22.22 -11.54 -58.39
C ARG A 433 22.82 -10.14 -58.21
N LEU A 434 23.05 -9.77 -56.96
CA LEU A 434 23.89 -8.65 -56.56
C LEU A 434 25.36 -8.93 -56.92
N SER A 435 25.96 -8.04 -57.69
CA SER A 435 27.41 -7.77 -57.67
C SER A 435 27.64 -6.27 -57.75
N ALA A 436 28.54 -5.79 -56.92
CA ALA A 436 28.93 -4.39 -56.79
C ALA A 436 29.88 -3.97 -57.91
N GLU A 437 29.64 -2.81 -58.52
CA GLU A 437 30.65 -1.90 -59.05
C GLU A 437 30.00 -0.54 -59.43
N LYS A 438 30.63 0.57 -59.01
CA LYS A 438 30.34 1.94 -59.49
C LYS A 438 31.11 2.14 -60.80
N PRO A 439 30.61 2.89 -61.81
CA PRO A 439 30.82 4.35 -61.81
C PRO A 439 29.79 5.23 -62.56
N THR A 440 29.84 6.53 -62.21
CA THR A 440 29.62 7.73 -63.04
C THR A 440 28.29 7.96 -63.78
N GLY A 441 27.58 9.00 -63.34
CA GLY A 441 27.28 10.18 -64.17
C GLY A 441 26.30 10.02 -65.35
N VAL A 442 25.13 10.65 -65.18
CA VAL A 442 24.30 11.39 -66.13
C VAL A 442 22.83 11.12 -65.80
N GLY A 443 22.13 12.18 -65.40
CA GLY A 443 20.74 12.12 -64.99
C GLY A 443 19.82 11.77 -66.16
N VAL A 444 18.98 10.77 -65.94
CA VAL A 444 17.75 10.54 -66.68
C VAL A 444 16.70 10.24 -65.61
N GLY A 445 15.67 11.08 -65.54
CA GLY A 445 14.54 10.87 -64.64
C GLY A 445 13.87 9.54 -64.99
N VAL A 446 13.80 8.65 -64.01
CA VAL A 446 13.01 7.42 -64.09
C VAL A 446 11.70 7.72 -63.36
N GLU A 447 10.66 7.93 -64.16
CA GLU A 447 9.28 7.97 -63.74
C GLU A 447 8.89 6.57 -63.26
N TRP A 448 8.49 6.46 -62.00
CA TRP A 448 7.98 5.21 -61.44
C TRP A 448 6.55 5.04 -61.91
N ASP A 449 6.35 4.34 -63.03
CA ASP A 449 5.03 3.82 -63.39
C ASP A 449 4.62 2.78 -62.33
N HIS A 450 3.93 3.27 -61.30
CA HIS A 450 3.22 2.45 -60.35
C HIS A 450 2.16 1.65 -61.11
N CYS A 451 2.34 0.34 -61.17
CA CYS A 451 1.27 -0.59 -61.51
C CYS A 451 0.17 -0.45 -60.45
N HIS A 452 -0.78 0.45 -60.68
CA HIS A 452 -2.05 0.51 -59.97
C HIS A 452 -2.93 -0.66 -60.45
N GLY A 453 -2.67 -1.85 -59.92
CA GLY A 453 -3.69 -2.87 -59.81
C GLY A 453 -4.65 -2.52 -58.67
N PRO A 454 -5.91 -3.00 -58.69
CA PRO A 454 -6.84 -2.78 -57.59
C PRO A 454 -6.19 -3.28 -56.30
N VAL A 455 -6.26 -2.47 -55.24
CA VAL A 455 -5.82 -2.83 -53.88
C VAL A 455 -6.58 -4.10 -53.50
N ALA A 456 -5.97 -5.26 -53.72
CA ALA A 456 -6.65 -6.53 -53.52
C ALA A 456 -7.04 -6.64 -52.04
N GLU A 457 -8.28 -7.02 -51.75
CA GLU A 457 -8.73 -7.29 -50.40
C GLU A 457 -7.87 -8.40 -49.79
N PHE A 458 -6.88 -8.05 -48.96
CA PHE A 458 -5.93 -8.97 -48.35
C PHE A 458 -6.34 -9.50 -46.96
N LYS A 459 -7.56 -9.21 -46.48
CA LYS A 459 -8.14 -9.89 -45.31
C LYS A 459 -8.33 -11.38 -45.59
N ALA A 460 -7.82 -12.25 -44.72
CA ALA A 460 -7.99 -13.70 -44.86
C ALA A 460 -9.48 -14.06 -45.06
N ASN A 461 -9.76 -15.07 -45.90
CA ASN A 461 -11.10 -15.62 -46.03
C ASN A 461 -11.64 -15.91 -44.62
N ALA A 462 -12.94 -15.64 -44.41
CA ALA A 462 -13.61 -15.78 -43.12
C ALA A 462 -13.34 -17.15 -42.41
N GLN A 463 -12.82 -18.15 -43.09
CA GLN A 463 -12.55 -19.48 -42.56
C GLN A 463 -11.20 -19.67 -41.82
N GLU A 464 -10.25 -18.72 -41.75
CA GLU A 464 -8.89 -19.02 -41.22
C GLU A 464 -8.63 -18.76 -39.70
N GLY A 465 -9.62 -18.32 -38.92
CA GLY A 465 -9.49 -18.13 -37.45
C GLY A 465 -9.51 -19.42 -36.63
N THR A 466 -9.09 -19.35 -35.35
CA THR A 466 -9.18 -20.48 -34.39
C THR A 466 -10.63 -20.95 -34.23
N TRP A 467 -10.83 -22.20 -33.80
CA TRP A 467 -12.18 -22.74 -33.60
C TRP A 467 -13.00 -21.90 -32.59
N ILE A 468 -12.36 -21.33 -31.57
CA ILE A 468 -13.01 -20.43 -30.60
C ILE A 468 -13.44 -19.12 -31.26
N SER A 469 -12.56 -18.48 -32.04
CA SER A 469 -12.89 -17.28 -32.82
C SER A 469 -14.09 -17.51 -33.75
N ARG A 470 -14.14 -18.67 -34.42
CA ARG A 470 -15.30 -19.08 -35.24
C ARG A 470 -16.56 -19.28 -34.39
N GLY A 471 -16.43 -19.82 -33.17
CA GLY A 471 -17.51 -19.95 -32.20
C GLY A 471 -18.13 -18.61 -31.82
N PHE A 472 -17.29 -17.64 -31.45
CA PHE A 472 -17.72 -16.28 -31.12
C PHE A 472 -18.43 -15.59 -32.29
N ARG A 473 -17.89 -15.74 -33.51
CA ARG A 473 -18.47 -15.13 -34.70
C ARG A 473 -19.76 -15.80 -35.16
N ASN A 474 -19.80 -17.12 -35.22
CA ASN A 474 -20.89 -17.84 -35.90
C ASN A 474 -22.05 -18.22 -34.96
N TYR A 475 -21.79 -18.40 -33.66
CA TYR A 475 -22.80 -18.83 -32.70
C TYR A 475 -23.11 -17.75 -31.65
N PHE A 476 -22.09 -17.21 -31.00
CA PHE A 476 -22.28 -16.26 -29.89
C PHE A 476 -22.80 -14.90 -30.35
N ALA A 477 -22.18 -14.28 -31.36
CA ALA A 477 -22.62 -12.98 -31.88
C ALA A 477 -24.07 -13.00 -32.42
N PRO A 478 -24.51 -13.99 -33.22
CA PRO A 478 -25.91 -14.08 -33.63
C PRO A 478 -26.88 -14.35 -32.48
N PHE A 479 -26.45 -15.08 -31.45
CA PHE A 479 -27.26 -15.31 -30.25
C PHE A 479 -27.50 -13.99 -29.47
N LEU A 480 -26.45 -13.18 -29.27
CA LEU A 480 -26.55 -11.86 -28.64
C LEU A 480 -27.47 -10.90 -29.40
N MET A 481 -27.56 -11.04 -30.73
CA MET A 481 -28.37 -10.15 -31.56
C MET A 481 -29.87 -10.50 -31.59
N LYS A 482 -30.30 -11.64 -31.04
CA LYS A 482 -31.74 -11.97 -30.95
C LYS A 482 -32.46 -10.98 -30.02
N PRO A 483 -33.66 -10.48 -30.37
CA PRO A 483 -34.35 -9.44 -29.60
C PRO A 483 -34.65 -9.85 -28.15
N TRP A 484 -35.04 -11.09 -27.92
CA TRP A 484 -35.26 -11.63 -26.57
C TRP A 484 -33.97 -11.70 -25.75
N THR A 485 -32.85 -12.08 -26.38
CA THR A 485 -31.54 -12.10 -25.73
C THR A 485 -31.09 -10.69 -25.37
N LYS A 486 -31.27 -9.70 -26.26
CA LYS A 486 -30.98 -8.29 -25.96
C LYS A 486 -31.77 -7.78 -24.76
N ALA A 487 -33.09 -8.03 -24.74
CA ALA A 487 -33.94 -7.63 -23.63
C ALA A 487 -33.50 -8.28 -22.31
N GLY A 488 -33.16 -9.58 -22.33
CA GLY A 488 -32.63 -10.29 -21.17
C GLY A 488 -31.29 -9.74 -20.67
N ILE A 489 -30.37 -9.37 -21.58
CA ILE A 489 -29.07 -8.79 -21.22
C ILE A 489 -29.22 -7.39 -20.64
N VAL A 490 -30.10 -6.55 -21.20
CA VAL A 490 -30.40 -5.22 -20.65
C VAL A 490 -31.02 -5.34 -19.26
N LEU A 491 -31.94 -6.28 -19.05
CA LEU A 491 -32.48 -6.56 -17.71
C LEU A 491 -31.39 -7.01 -16.73
N LEU A 492 -30.51 -7.93 -17.16
CA LEU A 492 -29.37 -8.38 -16.35
C LEU A 492 -28.44 -7.22 -15.97
N TYR A 493 -28.16 -6.32 -16.91
CA TYR A 493 -27.35 -5.13 -16.68
C TYR A 493 -28.00 -4.18 -15.66
N LEU A 494 -29.31 -3.98 -15.73
CA LEU A 494 -30.05 -3.17 -14.74
C LEU A 494 -30.05 -3.80 -13.35
N ILE A 495 -30.20 -5.13 -13.25
CA ILE A 495 -30.09 -5.86 -11.98
C ILE A 495 -28.69 -5.69 -11.39
N TYR A 496 -27.65 -5.90 -12.21
CA TYR A 496 -26.26 -5.71 -11.83
C TYR A 496 -26.01 -4.28 -11.29
N LEU A 497 -26.53 -3.26 -11.98
CA LEU A 497 -26.35 -1.87 -11.56
C LEU A 497 -27.07 -1.60 -10.23
N GLY A 498 -28.30 -2.12 -10.08
CA GLY A 498 -29.07 -2.00 -8.84
C GLY A 498 -28.38 -2.66 -7.63
N THR A 499 -27.84 -3.87 -7.79
CA THR A 499 -27.09 -4.54 -6.71
C THR A 499 -25.78 -3.85 -6.41
N SER A 500 -25.10 -3.31 -7.42
CA SER A 500 -23.85 -2.57 -7.24
C SER A 500 -24.07 -1.27 -6.45
N ILE A 501 -25.09 -0.49 -6.81
CA ILE A 501 -25.46 0.74 -6.09
C ILE A 501 -25.86 0.41 -4.64
N TYR A 502 -26.63 -0.67 -4.42
CA TYR A 502 -26.96 -1.12 -3.08
C TYR A 502 -25.70 -1.44 -2.25
N GLY A 503 -24.73 -2.12 -2.86
CA GLY A 503 -23.43 -2.38 -2.24
C GLY A 503 -22.66 -1.10 -1.88
N CYS A 504 -22.64 -0.10 -2.76
CA CYS A 504 -21.95 1.17 -2.49
C CYS A 504 -22.51 1.92 -1.28
N ILE A 505 -23.80 1.76 -0.96
CA ILE A 505 -24.42 2.35 0.24
C ILE A 505 -23.90 1.69 1.53
N GLY A 506 -23.51 0.41 1.46
CA GLY A 506 -22.98 -0.36 2.60
C GLY A 506 -21.46 -0.29 2.77
N LEU A 507 -20.80 0.71 2.18
CA LEU A 507 -19.35 0.87 2.25
C LEU A 507 -18.87 1.09 3.69
N LYS A 508 -17.95 0.24 4.14
CA LYS A 508 -17.25 0.40 5.42
C LYS A 508 -15.89 1.02 5.16
N GLU A 509 -15.62 2.13 5.83
CA GLU A 509 -14.35 2.85 5.74
C GLU A 509 -13.35 2.36 6.78
N GLY A 510 -12.08 2.30 6.41
CA GLY A 510 -10.98 2.09 7.34
C GLY A 510 -10.31 0.72 7.25
N LEU A 511 -9.05 0.71 7.68
CA LEU A 511 -8.23 -0.48 7.82
C LEU A 511 -7.91 -0.67 9.29
N GLU A 512 -8.62 -1.57 9.96
CA GLU A 512 -8.27 -1.94 11.34
C GLU A 512 -6.82 -2.48 11.37
N PRO A 513 -5.99 -2.11 12.36
CA PRO A 513 -4.59 -2.55 12.44
C PRO A 513 -4.43 -4.08 12.37
N VAL A 514 -5.42 -4.82 12.88
CA VAL A 514 -5.47 -6.28 12.86
C VAL A 514 -5.47 -6.87 11.44
N ASN A 515 -5.95 -6.11 10.45
CA ASN A 515 -6.04 -6.53 9.05
C ASN A 515 -4.69 -6.40 8.30
N LEU A 516 -3.71 -5.70 8.88
CA LEU A 516 -2.34 -5.63 8.36
C LEU A 516 -1.53 -6.89 8.71
N LEU A 517 -1.89 -7.57 9.79
CA LEU A 517 -1.14 -8.70 10.33
C LEU A 517 -1.44 -10.00 9.58
N VAL A 518 -0.46 -10.92 9.57
CA VAL A 518 -0.65 -12.30 9.09
C VAL A 518 -1.61 -13.03 10.05
N SER A 519 -2.48 -13.90 9.51
CA SER A 519 -3.59 -14.47 10.29
C SER A 519 -3.19 -15.38 11.47
N ASP A 520 -1.95 -15.88 11.50
CA ASP A 520 -1.36 -16.67 12.59
C ASP A 520 -0.55 -15.82 13.58
N SER A 521 -0.52 -14.50 13.39
CA SER A 521 0.21 -13.56 14.24
C SER A 521 -0.32 -13.54 15.68
N TYR A 522 0.59 -13.60 16.66
CA TYR A 522 0.24 -13.48 18.07
C TYR A 522 -0.30 -12.08 18.42
N ALA A 523 0.12 -11.05 17.66
CA ALA A 523 -0.28 -9.66 17.87
C ALA A 523 -1.77 -9.43 17.60
N ILE A 524 -2.43 -10.29 16.82
CA ILE A 524 -3.89 -10.23 16.59
C ILE A 524 -4.64 -10.32 17.92
N ASN A 525 -4.25 -11.25 18.79
CA ASN A 525 -4.91 -11.42 20.09
C ASN A 525 -4.66 -10.23 21.01
N PHE A 526 -3.47 -9.62 20.92
CA PHE A 526 -3.15 -8.41 21.66
C PHE A 526 -4.06 -7.24 21.25
N TYR A 527 -4.21 -6.95 19.94
CA TYR A 527 -5.11 -5.88 19.48
C TYR A 527 -6.58 -6.14 19.84
N ARG A 528 -7.03 -7.40 19.77
CA ARG A 528 -8.40 -7.76 20.19
C ARG A 528 -8.63 -7.57 21.69
N ASP A 529 -7.65 -7.90 22.52
CA ASP A 529 -7.74 -7.67 23.97
C ASP A 529 -7.70 -6.15 24.29
N LEU A 530 -6.92 -5.38 23.53
CA LEU A 530 -6.86 -3.93 23.63
C LEU A 530 -8.22 -3.29 23.31
N GLU A 531 -8.83 -3.69 22.19
CA GLU A 531 -10.18 -3.26 21.80
C GLU A 531 -11.22 -3.65 22.86
N ARG A 532 -11.19 -4.90 23.31
CA ARG A 532 -12.18 -5.46 24.24
C ARG A 532 -12.13 -4.86 25.64
N TYR A 533 -10.94 -4.57 26.17
CA TYR A 533 -10.76 -4.20 27.57
C TYR A 533 -10.37 -2.74 27.79
N PHE A 534 -9.64 -2.10 26.87
CA PHE A 534 -9.02 -0.79 27.11
C PHE A 534 -9.57 0.34 26.21
N TRP A 535 -9.91 0.07 24.94
CA TRP A 535 -10.36 1.15 24.03
C TRP A 535 -11.78 1.68 24.28
N HIS A 536 -12.57 1.05 25.14
CA HIS A 536 -13.88 1.59 25.51
C HIS A 536 -13.78 2.79 26.46
N ILE A 537 -12.83 2.75 27.40
CA ILE A 537 -12.66 3.77 28.45
C ILE A 537 -11.25 3.68 29.05
N GLY A 538 -10.62 4.82 29.32
CA GLY A 538 -9.33 4.86 30.04
C GLY A 538 -8.10 5.06 29.15
N VAL A 539 -8.26 5.17 27.83
CA VAL A 539 -7.20 5.62 26.93
C VAL A 539 -6.90 7.10 27.21
N GLN A 540 -5.64 7.51 27.12
CA GLN A 540 -5.25 8.91 27.32
C GLN A 540 -4.68 9.52 26.04
N VAL A 541 -5.14 10.72 25.69
CA VAL A 541 -4.60 11.54 24.61
C VAL A 541 -3.71 12.61 25.21
N GLN A 542 -2.54 12.84 24.61
CA GLN A 542 -1.66 13.94 24.99
C GLN A 542 -2.14 15.24 24.33
N ALA A 543 -2.20 16.33 25.10
CA ALA A 543 -2.33 17.68 24.59
C ALA A 543 -1.12 18.53 25.04
N SER A 544 -0.37 19.04 24.08
CA SER A 544 0.82 19.88 24.30
C SER A 544 0.51 21.35 23.98
N PHE A 545 0.76 22.22 24.95
CA PHE A 545 0.70 23.66 24.82
C PHE A 545 2.09 24.17 24.47
N ASN A 546 2.31 24.51 23.20
CA ASN A 546 3.62 24.92 22.71
C ASN A 546 3.90 26.42 22.92
N ARG A 547 2.85 27.22 23.20
CA ARG A 547 2.96 28.63 23.55
C ARG A 547 2.05 28.96 24.73
N PRO A 548 2.40 28.52 25.95
CA PRO A 548 1.54 28.67 27.13
C PRO A 548 1.46 30.10 27.67
N GLY A 549 2.37 31.00 27.26
CA GLY A 549 2.45 32.36 27.80
C GLY A 549 2.96 32.37 29.24
N ASN A 550 2.70 33.48 29.96
CA ASN A 550 3.13 33.59 31.35
C ASN A 550 2.15 32.85 32.28
N LEU A 551 2.62 31.79 32.94
CA LEU A 551 1.80 31.00 33.86
C LEU A 551 1.69 31.63 35.25
N SER A 552 2.44 32.69 35.56
CA SER A 552 2.27 33.43 36.81
C SER A 552 1.04 34.36 36.78
N ASP A 553 0.55 34.73 35.59
CA ASP A 553 -0.64 35.58 35.43
C ASP A 553 -1.92 34.75 35.69
N PRO A 554 -2.76 35.14 36.68
CA PRO A 554 -4.02 34.45 36.97
C PRO A 554 -4.99 34.46 35.79
N THR A 555 -4.98 35.50 34.94
CA THR A 555 -5.89 35.61 33.79
C THR A 555 -5.56 34.55 32.75
N ASN A 556 -4.27 34.40 32.43
CA ASN A 556 -3.80 33.38 31.51
C ASN A 556 -4.03 31.96 32.05
N ARG A 557 -3.79 31.71 33.35
CA ARG A 557 -4.12 30.42 33.97
C ARG A 557 -5.59 30.07 33.84
N LEU A 558 -6.49 31.02 34.10
CA LEU A 558 -7.93 30.81 33.99
C LEU A 558 -8.37 30.47 32.56
N GLN A 559 -7.75 31.11 31.56
CA GLN A 559 -7.98 30.75 30.15
C GLN A 559 -7.53 29.33 29.86
N ILE A 560 -6.33 28.92 30.30
CA ILE A 560 -5.84 27.55 30.15
C ILE A 560 -6.77 26.56 30.84
N TYR A 561 -7.24 26.84 32.05
CA TYR A 561 -8.19 25.96 32.75
C TYR A 561 -9.50 25.79 31.98
N ASN A 562 -10.07 26.86 31.44
CA ASN A 562 -11.28 26.78 30.62
C ASN A 562 -11.05 25.93 29.37
N ILE A 563 -9.90 26.07 28.70
CA ILE A 563 -9.53 25.25 27.54
C ILE A 563 -9.44 23.78 27.94
N VAL A 564 -8.72 23.47 29.02
CA VAL A 564 -8.55 22.09 29.51
C VAL A 564 -9.91 21.47 29.88
N GLN A 565 -10.80 22.22 30.51
CA GLN A 565 -12.17 21.79 30.81
C GLN A 565 -13.00 21.55 29.54
N GLU A 566 -12.82 22.36 28.50
CA GLU A 566 -13.48 22.16 27.21
C GLU A 566 -13.07 20.83 26.56
N PHE A 567 -11.78 20.48 26.61
CA PHE A 567 -11.28 19.18 26.18
C PHE A 567 -11.83 18.03 27.03
N ALA A 568 -11.79 18.18 28.36
CA ALA A 568 -12.20 17.14 29.31
C ALA A 568 -13.70 16.83 29.23
N ASN A 569 -14.53 17.85 29.08
CA ASN A 569 -16.00 17.73 29.05
C ASN A 569 -16.55 17.54 27.63
N SER A 570 -15.68 17.34 26.65
CA SER A 570 -16.08 16.99 25.29
C SER A 570 -16.82 15.64 25.24
N PRO A 571 -17.62 15.35 24.19
CA PRO A 571 -18.34 14.08 24.04
C PRO A 571 -17.49 12.82 24.24
N HIS A 572 -16.23 12.84 23.79
CA HIS A 572 -15.26 11.75 23.95
C HIS A 572 -14.34 11.93 25.16
N GLY A 573 -14.40 13.05 25.87
CA GLY A 573 -13.67 13.27 27.11
C GLY A 573 -14.29 12.54 28.31
N MET A 574 -13.45 12.09 29.24
CA MET A 574 -13.87 11.44 30.48
C MET A 574 -14.27 12.41 31.60
N GLY A 575 -14.21 13.72 31.37
CA GLY A 575 -14.38 14.74 32.41
C GLY A 575 -13.09 14.99 33.21
N GLU A 576 -13.20 15.81 34.25
CA GLU A 576 -12.04 16.28 35.02
C GLU A 576 -11.29 15.15 35.76
N GLU A 577 -11.98 14.08 36.14
CA GLU A 577 -11.38 12.92 36.81
C GLU A 577 -10.41 12.14 35.91
N GLY A 578 -10.55 12.29 34.58
CA GLY A 578 -9.66 11.69 33.60
C GLY A 578 -8.44 12.55 33.24
N LEU A 579 -8.29 13.74 33.82
CA LEU A 579 -7.18 14.64 33.54
C LEU A 579 -5.96 14.35 34.40
N GLU A 580 -4.80 14.25 33.78
CA GLU A 580 -3.53 14.38 34.48
C GLU A 580 -2.87 15.70 34.07
N PHE A 581 -3.08 16.73 34.90
CA PHE A 581 -2.56 18.07 34.67
C PHE A 581 -1.73 18.56 35.87
N TRP A 582 -0.44 18.80 35.63
CA TRP A 582 0.52 19.19 36.66
C TRP A 582 0.16 20.49 37.37
N LEU A 583 -0.50 21.44 36.69
CA LEU A 583 -0.81 22.75 37.26
C LEU A 583 -1.90 22.66 38.35
N TYR A 584 -2.86 21.75 38.20
CA TYR A 584 -3.84 21.46 39.26
C TYR A 584 -3.16 20.87 40.49
N GLU A 585 -2.23 19.93 40.31
CA GLU A 585 -1.48 19.33 41.41
C GLU A 585 -0.54 20.35 42.07
N PHE A 586 0.09 21.24 41.30
CA PHE A 586 0.91 22.33 41.80
C PHE A 586 0.12 23.30 42.70
N GLN A 587 -1.10 23.66 42.29
CA GLN A 587 -1.97 24.53 43.07
C GLN A 587 -2.42 23.88 44.39
N GLN A 588 -2.58 22.55 44.42
CA GLN A 588 -2.90 21.80 45.64
C GLN A 588 -1.69 21.55 46.54
N PHE A 589 -0.50 21.50 45.95
CA PHE A 589 0.77 21.28 46.66
C PHE A 589 1.19 22.50 47.49
N LEU A 590 1.05 23.71 46.95
CA LEU A 590 1.52 24.95 47.58
C LEU A 590 0.92 25.22 48.99
N PRO A 591 -0.41 25.11 49.21
CA PRO A 591 -0.99 25.29 50.54
C PRO A 591 -0.53 24.23 51.54
N LYS A 592 -0.31 22.99 51.09
CA LYS A 592 0.12 21.87 51.94
C LYS A 592 1.58 22.01 52.38
N TYR A 593 2.44 22.55 51.52
CA TYR A 593 3.87 22.63 51.77
C TYR A 593 4.29 23.94 52.44
N ASN A 594 3.81 25.08 51.92
CA ASN A 594 4.24 26.42 52.36
C ASN A 594 3.10 27.29 52.90
N GLY A 595 1.84 26.82 52.90
CA GLY A 595 0.69 27.63 53.31
C GLY A 595 0.39 28.82 52.38
N LEU A 596 0.94 28.81 51.16
CA LEU A 596 0.79 29.87 50.16
C LEU A 596 -0.20 29.46 49.07
N HIS A 597 -0.92 30.42 48.49
CA HIS A 597 -1.68 30.20 47.28
C HIS A 597 -0.91 30.67 46.05
N VAL A 598 -1.23 30.09 44.89
CA VAL A 598 -0.58 30.42 43.61
C VAL A 598 -0.72 31.91 43.27
N ASP A 599 -1.88 32.49 43.59
CA ASP A 599 -2.20 33.89 43.28
C ASP A 599 -1.45 34.90 44.16
N ASP A 600 -0.87 34.45 45.29
CA ASP A 600 -0.07 35.29 46.20
C ASP A 600 1.40 35.39 45.78
N LEU A 601 1.81 34.69 44.73
CA LEU A 601 3.20 34.57 44.30
C LEU A 601 3.54 35.54 43.16
N ASP A 602 4.59 36.33 43.34
CA ASP A 602 5.24 37.03 42.23
C ASP A 602 5.82 36.03 41.22
N GLU A 603 5.95 36.44 39.96
CA GLU A 603 6.45 35.61 38.86
C GLU A 603 7.72 34.83 39.20
N ARG A 604 8.68 35.48 39.86
CA ARG A 604 9.91 34.84 40.30
C ARG A 604 9.67 33.72 41.30
N ARG A 605 8.85 33.97 42.32
CA ARG A 605 8.55 32.99 43.38
C ARG A 605 7.69 31.85 42.83
N PHE A 606 6.85 32.12 41.84
CA PHE A 606 6.08 31.09 41.15
C PHE A 606 7.00 30.05 40.53
N TYR A 607 7.97 30.46 39.70
CA TYR A 607 8.87 29.52 39.03
C TYR A 607 9.88 28.85 39.97
N GLU A 608 10.34 29.53 41.03
CA GLU A 608 11.17 28.92 42.08
C GLU A 608 10.42 27.79 42.82
N ASN A 609 9.15 28.01 43.18
CA ASN A 609 8.33 26.96 43.80
C ASN A 609 7.93 25.86 42.82
N LEU A 610 7.76 26.18 41.53
CA LEU A 610 7.52 25.19 40.49
C LEU A 610 8.70 24.23 40.36
N GLU A 611 9.93 24.75 40.36
CA GLU A 611 11.13 23.90 40.35
C GLU A 611 11.17 22.96 41.56
N ALA A 612 10.86 23.48 42.76
CA ALA A 612 10.78 22.67 43.98
C ALA A 612 9.69 21.58 43.88
N PHE A 613 8.54 21.90 43.31
CA PHE A 613 7.45 20.95 43.06
C PHE A 613 7.90 19.81 42.13
N LEU A 614 8.55 20.13 41.01
CA LEU A 614 9.00 19.13 40.03
C LEU A 614 10.14 18.24 40.56
N GLN A 615 10.92 18.73 41.52
CA GLN A 615 11.97 17.94 42.18
C GLN A 615 11.44 17.03 43.31
N PHE A 616 10.21 17.27 43.79
CA PHE A 616 9.62 16.50 44.88
C PHE A 616 9.30 15.06 44.42
N THR A 617 9.59 14.06 45.25
CA THR A 617 9.54 12.63 44.86
C THR A 617 8.19 12.17 44.33
N GLU A 618 7.08 12.63 44.94
CA GLU A 618 5.71 12.29 44.53
C GLU A 618 5.30 12.94 43.20
N ASN A 619 5.77 14.17 42.95
CA ASN A 619 5.36 14.98 41.80
C ASN A 619 6.32 14.87 40.61
N ARG A 620 7.43 14.15 40.80
CA ARG A 620 8.50 13.98 39.81
C ARG A 620 8.02 13.38 38.49
N ARG A 621 6.87 12.69 38.48
CA ARG A 621 6.20 12.22 37.25
C ARG A 621 5.85 13.33 36.26
N PHE A 622 5.67 14.57 36.74
CA PHE A 622 5.36 15.75 35.94
C PHE A 622 6.60 16.51 35.48
N ALA A 623 7.80 16.16 35.97
CA ALA A 623 9.05 16.87 35.65
C ALA A 623 9.32 16.94 34.13
N ASN A 624 8.86 15.93 33.40
CA ASN A 624 9.03 15.82 31.95
C ASN A 624 7.83 16.33 31.16
N ASP A 625 6.75 16.71 31.84
CA ASP A 625 5.59 17.32 31.21
C ASP A 625 5.76 18.82 31.02
N VAL A 626 6.80 19.42 31.62
CA VAL A 626 7.05 20.86 31.64
C VAL A 626 8.43 21.15 31.08
N LEU A 627 8.49 21.87 29.97
CA LEU A 627 9.73 22.41 29.42
C LEU A 627 9.97 23.80 29.99
N LEU A 628 10.92 23.89 30.92
CA LEU A 628 11.32 25.14 31.56
C LEU A 628 12.21 25.98 30.63
N ASP A 629 11.98 27.29 30.64
CA ASP A 629 12.82 28.27 29.97
C ASP A 629 13.86 28.85 30.94
N TYR A 630 15.13 28.87 30.53
CA TYR A 630 16.25 29.27 31.36
C TYR A 630 16.96 30.48 30.79
N ASP A 631 17.14 31.49 31.63
CA ASP A 631 18.04 32.60 31.37
C ASP A 631 19.40 32.33 32.03
N TYR A 632 20.46 32.69 31.31
CA TYR A 632 21.84 32.46 31.70
C TYR A 632 22.48 33.79 32.06
N ASP A 633 22.49 34.10 33.34
CA ASP A 633 23.15 35.31 33.84
C ASP A 633 24.67 35.09 33.87
N TYR A 634 25.43 35.99 33.24
CA TYR A 634 26.89 35.99 33.24
C TYR A 634 27.39 36.93 34.34
N ASP A 635 27.73 36.39 35.51
CA ASP A 635 28.45 37.15 36.54
C ASP A 635 29.87 37.46 36.05
N TYR A 636 30.20 38.75 35.93
CA TYR A 636 31.57 39.24 35.83
C TYR A 636 32.08 39.53 37.25
N ASP A 637 33.02 38.73 37.75
CA ASP A 637 33.69 39.02 39.02
C ASP A 637 34.51 40.31 38.88
N GLU A 638 34.13 41.38 39.59
CA GLU A 638 35.00 42.56 39.82
C GLU A 638 36.14 42.17 40.78
N GLU A 639 37.37 42.27 40.29
CA GLU A 639 38.61 41.99 41.03
C GLU A 639 38.80 42.97 42.21
N SER A 640 38.44 42.58 43.43
CA SER A 640 38.88 43.30 44.63
C SER A 640 40.32 42.90 44.97
N SER A 641 41.26 43.80 44.68
CA SER A 641 42.66 43.66 45.02
C SER A 641 42.90 43.94 46.52
N SER A 642 43.22 42.90 47.29
CA SER A 642 43.93 43.08 48.56
C SER A 642 44.99 42.00 48.70
N VAL A 643 46.23 42.40 48.41
CA VAL A 643 47.46 41.66 48.66
C VAL A 643 47.63 41.48 50.16
N ASN A 644 47.91 40.25 50.62
CA ASN A 644 48.80 40.05 51.76
C ASN A 644 49.51 38.70 51.67
N ASN A 645 50.82 38.79 51.89
CA ASN A 645 51.86 37.77 51.80
C ASN A 645 51.79 36.74 52.93
N VAL A 646 52.44 35.58 52.73
CA VAL A 646 53.30 34.79 53.65
C VAL A 646 53.38 33.36 53.04
N GLN A 647 54.43 32.97 52.32
CA GLN A 647 55.77 32.49 52.73
C GLN A 647 55.80 31.00 53.16
N LEU A 648 56.42 30.15 52.33
CA LEU A 648 57.02 28.84 52.68
C LEU A 648 57.81 28.33 51.44
N GLN A 649 59.13 28.49 51.38
CA GLN A 649 60.18 27.56 51.82
C GLN A 649 60.16 26.16 51.18
N SER A 650 61.04 26.05 50.17
CA SER A 650 62.15 25.09 50.02
C SER A 650 61.91 23.64 49.53
N LEU A 651 62.90 23.23 48.71
CA LEU A 651 63.40 21.88 48.37
C LEU A 651 62.74 21.21 47.15
N ASN A 652 63.41 21.27 45.98
CA ASN A 652 64.46 20.34 45.46
C ASN A 652 63.85 19.02 44.93
N ARG A 653 64.25 18.41 43.80
CA ARG A 653 65.22 18.70 42.74
C ARG A 653 65.12 17.54 41.74
N SER A 654 65.13 17.84 40.44
CA SER A 654 65.75 17.13 39.29
C SER A 654 64.84 17.21 38.06
N SER A 655 65.06 18.19 37.16
CA SER A 655 66.01 18.17 36.02
C SER A 655 65.71 17.04 35.05
N ARG A 656 65.47 17.22 33.76
CA ARG A 656 65.73 18.28 32.74
C ARG A 656 64.94 17.80 31.48
N SER A 657 64.49 18.57 30.49
CA SER A 657 64.89 19.89 29.98
C SER A 657 63.88 20.36 28.90
N THR A 658 63.44 21.63 29.00
CA THR A 658 63.20 22.68 27.97
C THR A 658 62.23 22.41 26.79
N ILE A 659 61.29 23.28 26.34
CA ILE A 659 61.22 24.77 26.21
C ILE A 659 59.74 25.27 26.22
N ILE A 660 59.46 26.22 27.12
CA ILE A 660 58.61 27.45 27.06
C ILE A 660 57.41 27.50 26.07
N ASN A 661 56.19 27.55 26.63
CA ASN A 661 55.30 28.71 26.44
C ASN A 661 54.36 28.90 27.65
N PRO A 662 54.11 30.15 28.11
CA PRO A 662 53.36 30.43 29.33
C PRO A 662 51.89 30.65 29.00
N ASP A 663 51.07 29.61 29.09
CA ASP A 663 49.61 29.76 29.10
C ASP A 663 49.02 28.82 30.15
N VAL A 664 49.31 29.11 31.42
CA VAL A 664 48.42 28.67 32.48
C VAL A 664 47.15 29.51 32.34
N LYS A 665 46.23 29.07 31.47
CA LYS A 665 44.82 29.42 31.61
C LYS A 665 44.40 28.94 32.99
N LYS A 666 44.47 29.83 33.98
CA LYS A 666 43.71 29.71 35.21
C LYS A 666 42.26 29.60 34.77
N THR A 667 41.75 28.38 34.70
CA THR A 667 40.31 28.13 34.57
C THR A 667 39.68 28.58 35.88
N THR A 668 39.41 29.88 36.02
CA THR A 668 38.38 30.35 36.93
C THR A 668 37.12 29.56 36.59
N LYS A 669 36.67 28.72 37.54
CA LYS A 669 35.42 27.99 37.42
C LYS A 669 34.29 29.03 37.36
N ARG A 670 33.94 29.46 36.13
CA ARG A 670 32.74 30.25 35.84
C ARG A 670 31.54 29.53 36.43
N ARG A 671 30.96 30.05 37.49
CA ARG A 671 29.77 29.48 38.11
C ARG A 671 28.55 29.97 37.32
N ARG A 672 28.14 29.22 36.30
CA ARG A 672 26.87 29.43 35.59
C ARG A 672 25.73 29.30 36.60
N ARG A 673 25.07 30.40 36.98
CA ARG A 673 23.77 30.33 37.63
C ARG A 673 22.71 30.24 36.53
N ARG A 674 21.99 29.11 36.50
CA ARG A 674 20.81 28.94 35.65
C ARG A 674 19.63 29.52 36.39
N ARG A 675 18.84 30.38 35.74
CA ARG A 675 17.62 30.96 36.31
C ARG A 675 16.43 30.56 35.45
N ILE A 676 15.36 30.07 36.06
CA ILE A 676 14.10 29.81 35.34
C ILE A 676 13.36 31.13 35.16
N VAL A 677 12.96 31.43 33.93
CA VAL A 677 12.23 32.66 33.59
C VAL A 677 10.81 32.37 33.10
N GLY A 678 10.53 31.14 32.67
CA GLY A 678 9.20 30.78 32.20
C GLY A 678 9.03 29.29 31.93
N VAL A 679 7.86 28.95 31.40
CA VAL A 679 7.59 27.64 30.79
C VAL A 679 7.50 27.85 29.28
N LYS A 680 8.40 27.21 28.53
CA LYS A 680 8.43 27.27 27.07
C LYS A 680 7.29 26.47 26.46
N ALA A 681 7.05 25.27 26.98
CA ALA A 681 5.95 24.40 26.58
C ALA A 681 5.58 23.47 27.73
N PHE A 682 4.35 22.99 27.77
CA PHE A 682 3.97 21.91 28.67
C PHE A 682 2.98 20.98 27.99
N ARG A 683 2.78 19.79 28.55
CA ARG A 683 1.77 18.85 28.11
C ARG A 683 0.89 18.40 29.27
N LEU A 684 -0.26 17.84 28.92
CA LEU A 684 -1.19 17.20 29.84
C LEU A 684 -1.81 15.96 29.19
N MET A 685 -2.28 15.03 30.01
CA MET A 685 -2.97 13.83 29.52
C MET A 685 -4.47 13.96 29.77
N ILE A 686 -5.27 13.62 28.75
CA ILE A 686 -6.73 13.69 28.78
C ILE A 686 -7.27 12.28 28.60
N GLY A 687 -7.95 11.75 29.60
CA GLY A 687 -8.69 10.50 29.50
C GLY A 687 -9.85 10.61 28.51
N ILE A 688 -9.96 9.64 27.60
CA ILE A 688 -11.02 9.53 26.60
C ILE A 688 -11.87 8.27 26.80
N LYS A 689 -13.11 8.34 26.31
CA LYS A 689 -14.11 7.27 26.30
C LYS A 689 -14.67 7.10 24.89
N LYS A 690 -15.22 5.92 24.60
CA LYS A 690 -15.73 5.54 23.27
C LYS A 690 -14.66 5.74 22.21
N PHE A 691 -13.65 4.86 22.20
CA PHE A 691 -12.49 4.94 21.32
C PHE A 691 -12.18 3.59 20.63
N ALA A 692 -13.17 2.69 20.60
CA ALA A 692 -12.98 1.31 20.14
C ALA A 692 -13.01 1.18 18.61
N THR A 693 -13.92 1.87 17.93
CA THR A 693 -14.08 1.73 16.48
C THR A 693 -13.30 2.78 15.70
N ALA A 694 -12.95 2.50 14.44
CA ALA A 694 -12.28 3.48 13.57
C ALA A 694 -13.10 4.78 13.41
N LEU A 695 -14.43 4.69 13.42
CA LEU A 695 -15.32 5.85 13.41
C LEU A 695 -15.17 6.68 14.68
N ASP A 696 -15.23 6.04 15.85
CA ASP A 696 -15.03 6.71 17.14
C ASP A 696 -13.66 7.39 17.22
N GLN A 697 -12.62 6.74 16.72
CA GLN A 697 -11.25 7.27 16.66
C GLN A 697 -11.16 8.50 15.75
N THR A 698 -11.85 8.46 14.61
CA THR A 698 -11.95 9.57 13.66
C THR A 698 -12.70 10.76 14.24
N GLU A 699 -13.87 10.54 14.86
CA GLU A 699 -14.65 11.57 15.53
C GLU A 699 -13.86 12.22 16.68
N THR A 700 -13.19 11.39 17.51
CA THR A 700 -12.37 11.88 18.62
C THR A 700 -11.22 12.76 18.12
N THR A 701 -10.48 12.29 17.10
CA THR A 701 -9.31 12.98 16.56
C THR A 701 -9.67 14.31 15.93
N THR A 702 -10.70 14.32 15.09
CA THR A 702 -11.19 15.53 14.42
C THR A 702 -11.71 16.56 15.41
N MET A 703 -12.49 16.13 16.41
CA MET A 703 -12.98 17.00 17.47
C MET A 703 -11.84 17.63 18.30
N PHE A 704 -10.86 16.83 18.73
CA PHE A 704 -9.72 17.34 19.51
C PHE A 704 -8.87 18.33 18.71
N ARG A 705 -8.75 18.14 17.39
CA ARG A 705 -8.07 19.10 16.51
C ARG A 705 -8.87 20.39 16.32
N GLN A 706 -10.17 20.31 16.13
CA GLN A 706 -11.04 21.50 16.04
C GLN A 706 -10.98 22.33 17.32
N LEU A 707 -10.95 21.68 18.49
CA LEU A 707 -10.76 22.33 19.79
C LEU A 707 -9.38 23.00 19.90
N ALA A 708 -8.33 22.35 19.42
CA ALA A 708 -6.98 22.93 19.39
C ALA A 708 -6.90 24.14 18.43
N GLU A 709 -7.52 24.07 17.26
CA GLU A 709 -7.57 25.16 16.27
C GLU A 709 -8.35 26.39 16.77
N LYS A 710 -9.46 26.16 17.48
CA LYS A 710 -10.26 27.21 18.13
C LYS A 710 -9.40 28.08 19.06
N HIS A 711 -8.38 27.48 19.69
CA HIS A 711 -7.45 28.13 20.62
C HIS A 711 -6.03 28.27 20.03
N SER A 712 -5.94 28.64 18.75
CA SER A 712 -4.66 28.77 18.01
C SER A 712 -3.61 29.68 18.64
N ASN A 713 -4.00 30.61 19.53
CA ASN A 713 -3.10 31.49 20.28
C ASN A 713 -2.06 30.70 21.11
N TYR A 714 -2.44 29.52 21.63
CA TYR A 714 -1.61 28.67 22.48
C TYR A 714 -0.83 27.60 21.71
N ASN A 715 -1.05 27.51 20.39
CA ASN A 715 -0.43 26.51 19.51
C ASN A 715 -0.52 25.08 20.09
N ILE A 716 -1.74 24.64 20.37
CA ILE A 716 -2.00 23.34 20.99
C ILE A 716 -1.83 22.23 19.95
N THR A 717 -1.09 21.18 20.29
CA THR A 717 -0.96 19.97 19.47
C THR A 717 -1.46 18.77 20.25
N THR A 718 -2.35 17.99 19.66
CA THR A 718 -2.86 16.74 20.24
C THR A 718 -2.18 15.54 19.61
N PHE A 719 -1.86 14.54 20.41
CA PHE A 719 -1.18 13.35 19.94
C PHE A 719 -1.69 12.10 20.65
N HIS A 720 -1.84 11.04 19.87
CA HIS A 720 -1.99 9.67 20.33
C HIS A 720 -1.35 8.75 19.28
N TYR A 721 -0.82 7.57 19.66
CA TYR A 721 -0.13 6.67 18.73
C TYR A 721 -1.01 6.18 17.57
N ILE A 722 -2.34 6.23 17.72
CA ILE A 722 -3.31 5.89 16.66
C ILE A 722 -3.58 7.07 15.69
N TRP A 723 -3.25 8.33 16.04
CA TRP A 723 -3.58 9.50 15.20
C TRP A 723 -3.06 9.36 13.75
N PRO A 724 -1.83 8.88 13.47
CA PRO A 724 -1.37 8.66 12.10
C PRO A 724 -2.24 7.68 11.31
N PHE A 725 -2.77 6.63 11.95
CA PHE A 725 -3.71 5.70 11.31
C PHE A 725 -5.08 6.34 11.07
N VAL A 726 -5.54 7.21 11.98
CA VAL A 726 -6.77 7.99 11.78
C VAL A 726 -6.63 8.98 10.63
N ASP A 727 -5.46 9.62 10.50
CA ASP A 727 -5.16 10.53 9.40
C ASP A 727 -5.25 9.84 8.06
N GLN A 728 -4.77 8.60 8.00
CA GLN A 728 -4.98 7.75 6.83
C GLN A 728 -6.48 7.56 6.54
N TYR A 729 -7.31 7.23 7.55
CA TYR A 729 -8.76 7.02 7.36
C TYR A 729 -9.47 8.27 6.80
N ILE A 730 -9.16 9.45 7.33
CA ILE A 730 -9.75 10.73 6.91
C ILE A 730 -9.41 11.03 5.45
N GLU A 731 -8.19 10.67 5.02
CA GLU A 731 -7.69 10.95 3.68
C GLU A 731 -8.08 9.90 2.62
N VAL A 732 -8.50 8.68 3.00
CA VAL A 732 -8.81 7.61 2.01
C VAL A 732 -9.94 8.03 1.06
N LEU A 733 -11.11 8.41 1.58
CA LEU A 733 -12.29 8.63 0.75
C LEU A 733 -12.14 9.83 -0.21
N PRO A 734 -11.64 11.01 0.21
CA PRO A 734 -11.39 12.13 -0.70
C PRO A 734 -10.41 11.78 -1.81
N ASN A 735 -9.34 11.05 -1.51
CA ASN A 735 -8.35 10.62 -2.49
C ASN A 735 -8.93 9.62 -3.50
N VAL A 736 -9.69 8.62 -3.05
CA VAL A 736 -10.35 7.68 -3.96
C VAL A 736 -11.32 8.42 -4.89
N LEU A 737 -12.13 9.34 -4.36
CA LEU A 737 -13.04 10.12 -5.19
C LEU A 737 -12.28 10.97 -6.21
N GLN A 738 -11.20 11.65 -5.79
CA GLN A 738 -10.35 12.42 -6.68
C GLN A 738 -9.77 11.55 -7.80
N GLU A 739 -9.24 10.37 -7.48
CA GLU A 739 -8.69 9.40 -8.45
C GLU A 739 -9.75 8.92 -9.44
N VAL A 740 -10.95 8.55 -8.94
CA VAL A 740 -12.04 8.09 -9.81
C VAL A 740 -12.47 9.22 -10.75
N TYR A 741 -12.69 10.44 -10.26
CA TYR A 741 -13.11 11.55 -11.12
C TYR A 741 -12.04 11.96 -12.14
N SER A 742 -10.78 12.10 -11.69
CA SER A 742 -9.68 12.49 -12.58
C SER A 742 -9.31 11.38 -13.56
N GLY A 743 -9.28 10.12 -13.12
CA GLY A 743 -9.10 8.94 -13.97
C GLY A 743 -10.19 8.82 -15.03
N MET A 744 -11.47 8.95 -14.65
CA MET A 744 -12.58 8.97 -15.60
C MET A 744 -12.49 10.12 -16.60
N ALA A 745 -12.11 11.32 -16.17
CA ALA A 745 -11.92 12.46 -17.07
C ALA A 745 -10.81 12.22 -18.09
N CYS A 746 -9.67 11.67 -17.64
CA CYS A 746 -8.58 11.26 -18.53
C CYS A 746 -9.04 10.20 -19.53
N MET A 747 -9.79 9.20 -19.08
CA MET A 747 -10.28 8.12 -19.95
C MET A 747 -11.29 8.61 -21.00
N VAL A 748 -12.17 9.56 -20.65
CA VAL A 748 -13.07 10.20 -21.62
C VAL A 748 -12.26 10.92 -22.71
N LEU A 749 -11.25 11.69 -22.31
CA LEU A 749 -10.43 12.45 -23.24
C LEU A 749 -9.67 11.53 -24.21
N ILE A 750 -9.09 10.44 -23.69
CA ILE A 750 -8.38 9.46 -24.51
C ILE A 750 -9.34 8.71 -25.43
N ALA A 751 -10.51 8.28 -24.92
CA ALA A 751 -11.51 7.59 -25.72
C ALA A 751 -12.03 8.47 -26.88
N LEU A 752 -12.23 9.77 -26.65
CA LEU A 752 -12.61 10.73 -27.70
C LEU A 752 -11.50 10.96 -28.73
N LEU A 753 -10.23 10.91 -28.31
CA LEU A 753 -9.08 11.12 -29.19
C LEU A 753 -8.80 9.88 -30.05
N LEU A 754 -8.95 8.68 -29.49
CA LEU A 754 -8.55 7.42 -30.13
C LEU A 754 -9.69 6.68 -30.84
N ILE A 755 -10.96 6.89 -30.44
CA ILE A 755 -12.12 6.27 -31.08
C ILE A 755 -12.78 7.27 -32.05
N PRO A 756 -12.79 6.99 -33.38
CA PRO A 756 -13.30 7.94 -34.38
C PRO A 756 -14.77 8.33 -34.23
N GLN A 757 -15.57 7.54 -33.51
CA GLN A 757 -17.00 7.77 -33.32
C GLN A 757 -17.28 8.20 -31.87
N PRO A 758 -17.75 9.45 -31.62
CA PRO A 758 -17.91 9.98 -30.26
C PRO A 758 -18.99 9.25 -29.46
N LEU A 759 -20.02 8.71 -30.12
CA LEU A 759 -21.09 7.93 -29.48
C LEU A 759 -20.56 6.61 -28.90
N CYS A 760 -19.57 5.98 -29.57
CA CYS A 760 -18.90 4.79 -29.06
C CYS A 760 -18.02 5.13 -27.86
N SER A 761 -17.32 6.27 -27.90
CA SER A 761 -16.54 6.78 -26.76
C SER A 761 -17.42 6.99 -25.51
N VAL A 762 -18.62 7.57 -25.66
CA VAL A 762 -19.55 7.75 -24.52
C VAL A 762 -19.97 6.41 -23.92
N TRP A 763 -20.30 5.41 -24.75
CA TRP A 763 -20.65 4.08 -24.25
C TRP A 763 -19.48 3.40 -23.55
N VAL A 764 -18.25 3.53 -24.07
CA VAL A 764 -17.05 3.02 -23.41
C VAL A 764 -16.87 3.68 -22.03
N THR A 765 -16.99 5.01 -21.94
CA THR A 765 -16.97 5.73 -20.65
C THR A 765 -18.04 5.22 -19.68
N LEU A 766 -19.28 5.03 -20.14
CA LEU A 766 -20.36 4.51 -19.29
C LEU A 766 -20.08 3.08 -18.82
N MET A 767 -19.43 2.24 -19.64
CA MET A 767 -19.00 0.91 -19.22
C MET A 767 -17.93 0.99 -18.14
N ILE A 768 -16.93 1.86 -18.27
CA ILE A 768 -15.87 2.04 -17.26
C ILE A 768 -16.49 2.45 -15.91
N ALA A 769 -17.33 3.49 -15.90
CA ALA A 769 -18.04 3.91 -14.70
C ALA A 769 -18.90 2.78 -14.08
N SER A 770 -19.60 2.00 -14.92
CA SER A 770 -20.39 0.86 -14.46
C SER A 770 -19.54 -0.26 -13.87
N ILE A 771 -18.34 -0.50 -14.42
CA ILE A 771 -17.39 -1.48 -13.89
C ILE A 771 -16.90 -1.01 -12.52
N ASP A 772 -16.47 0.25 -12.37
CA ASP A 772 -15.95 0.76 -11.11
C ASP A 772 -17.02 0.81 -10.00
N ILE A 773 -18.25 1.22 -10.33
CA ILE A 773 -19.39 1.15 -9.39
C ILE A 773 -19.65 -0.31 -8.97
N GLY A 774 -19.54 -1.26 -9.90
CA GLY A 774 -19.62 -2.68 -9.56
C GLY A 774 -18.48 -3.15 -8.69
N VAL A 775 -17.26 -2.68 -8.95
CA VAL A 775 -16.09 -3.08 -8.17
C VAL A 775 -16.23 -2.64 -6.72
N VAL A 776 -16.57 -1.37 -6.50
CA VAL A 776 -16.85 -0.85 -5.16
C VAL A 776 -18.05 -1.56 -4.53
N GLY A 777 -19.15 -1.70 -5.26
CA GLY A 777 -20.40 -2.27 -4.74
C GLY A 777 -20.29 -3.75 -4.37
N TYR A 778 -19.65 -4.58 -5.18
CA TYR A 778 -19.49 -6.00 -4.84
C TYR A 778 -18.35 -6.24 -3.85
N MET A 779 -17.36 -5.34 -3.75
CA MET A 779 -16.34 -5.38 -2.70
C MET A 779 -16.99 -5.34 -1.31
N THR A 780 -17.95 -4.43 -1.10
CA THR A 780 -18.68 -4.31 0.17
C THR A 780 -19.57 -5.52 0.44
N LEU A 781 -20.28 -6.02 -0.58
CA LEU A 781 -21.08 -7.24 -0.49
C LEU A 781 -20.23 -8.48 -0.20
N TRP A 782 -18.93 -8.44 -0.51
CA TRP A 782 -17.97 -9.50 -0.20
C TRP A 782 -17.25 -9.31 1.15
N ASN A 783 -17.76 -8.40 2.00
CA ASN A 783 -17.22 -8.04 3.32
C ASN A 783 -15.76 -7.55 3.26
N LEU A 784 -15.44 -6.72 2.26
CA LEU A 784 -14.16 -6.00 2.21
C LEU A 784 -14.40 -4.52 2.55
N SER A 785 -13.52 -3.96 3.38
CA SER A 785 -13.52 -2.54 3.71
C SER A 785 -12.77 -1.73 2.65
N MET A 786 -13.01 -0.42 2.63
CA MET A 786 -12.25 0.52 1.81
C MET A 786 -10.96 0.92 2.54
N ASP A 787 -9.83 0.53 1.96
CA ASP A 787 -8.47 0.78 2.45
C ASP A 787 -7.52 1.22 1.31
N CYS A 788 -6.26 1.55 1.63
CA CYS A 788 -5.28 1.95 0.62
C CYS A 788 -4.98 0.84 -0.41
N VAL A 789 -5.14 -0.44 -0.05
CA VAL A 789 -5.00 -1.56 -0.99
C VAL A 789 -6.14 -1.54 -2.02
N SER A 790 -7.38 -1.32 -1.55
CA SER A 790 -8.56 -1.20 -2.40
C SER A 790 -8.44 0.00 -3.35
N MET A 791 -7.90 1.14 -2.89
CA MET A 791 -7.65 2.34 -3.71
C MET A 791 -6.79 2.02 -4.94
N ILE A 792 -5.67 1.31 -4.75
CA ILE A 792 -4.83 0.89 -5.86
C ILE A 792 -5.55 -0.06 -6.80
N THR A 793 -6.34 -0.97 -6.26
CA THR A 793 -7.10 -1.90 -7.09
C THR A 793 -8.19 -1.19 -7.89
N LEU A 794 -8.72 -0.06 -7.42
CA LEU A 794 -9.61 0.82 -8.18
C LEU A 794 -8.86 1.57 -9.29
N ILE A 795 -7.65 2.07 -9.05
CA ILE A 795 -6.79 2.63 -10.11
C ILE A 795 -6.53 1.58 -11.19
N MET A 796 -6.15 0.37 -10.78
CA MET A 796 -5.98 -0.76 -11.71
C MET A 796 -7.27 -1.12 -12.45
N SER A 797 -8.43 -1.02 -11.79
CA SER A 797 -9.74 -1.23 -12.41
C SER A 797 -9.97 -0.28 -13.58
N ILE A 798 -9.70 1.02 -13.37
CA ILE A 798 -9.82 2.02 -14.42
C ILE A 798 -8.92 1.67 -15.60
N GLY A 799 -7.64 1.35 -15.37
CA GLY A 799 -6.72 0.93 -16.44
C GLY A 799 -7.19 -0.31 -17.22
N PHE A 800 -7.41 -1.43 -16.51
CA PHE A 800 -7.77 -2.72 -17.14
C PHE A 800 -9.15 -2.74 -17.78
N SER A 801 -10.13 -1.99 -17.25
CA SER A 801 -11.50 -1.97 -17.77
C SER A 801 -11.60 -1.33 -19.17
N VAL A 802 -10.70 -0.38 -19.47
CA VAL A 802 -10.61 0.25 -20.78
C VAL A 802 -10.15 -0.73 -21.84
N ASP A 803 -9.19 -1.60 -21.53
CA ASP A 803 -8.66 -2.56 -22.49
C ASP A 803 -9.76 -3.45 -23.08
N PHE A 804 -10.64 -3.98 -22.22
CA PHE A 804 -11.72 -4.85 -22.66
C PHE A 804 -12.76 -4.12 -23.52
N SER A 805 -13.15 -2.90 -23.12
CA SER A 805 -14.24 -2.17 -23.75
C SER A 805 -13.78 -1.39 -24.99
N ALA A 806 -12.63 -0.73 -24.93
CA ALA A 806 -12.10 0.10 -26.00
C ALA A 806 -11.69 -0.74 -27.22
N HIS A 807 -11.11 -1.92 -27.03
CA HIS A 807 -10.75 -2.80 -28.16
C HIS A 807 -11.96 -3.27 -28.95
N ILE A 808 -13.02 -3.71 -28.25
CA ILE A 808 -14.27 -4.14 -28.89
C ILE A 808 -14.95 -2.95 -29.59
N ALA A 809 -15.01 -1.79 -28.94
CA ALA A 809 -15.56 -0.57 -29.54
C ALA A 809 -14.76 -0.13 -30.78
N TYR A 810 -13.43 -0.14 -30.71
CA TYR A 810 -12.56 0.23 -31.83
C TYR A 810 -12.76 -0.72 -33.02
N ALA A 811 -12.70 -2.04 -32.81
CA ALA A 811 -12.94 -3.01 -33.88
C ALA A 811 -14.36 -2.92 -34.47
N TYR A 812 -15.36 -2.59 -33.64
CA TYR A 812 -16.71 -2.30 -34.11
C TYR A 812 -16.75 -1.04 -34.99
N THR A 813 -15.98 0.01 -34.67
CA THR A 813 -15.91 1.23 -35.49
C THR A 813 -15.13 1.07 -36.79
N VAL A 814 -14.08 0.25 -36.80
CA VAL A 814 -13.21 0.01 -37.97
C VAL A 814 -13.84 -0.97 -38.98
N SER A 815 -14.76 -1.84 -38.54
CA SER A 815 -15.47 -2.74 -39.46
C SER A 815 -16.22 -1.96 -40.54
N GLN A 816 -16.04 -2.34 -41.81
CA GLN A 816 -16.68 -1.69 -42.96
C GLN A 816 -18.12 -2.17 -43.23
N ASP A 817 -18.63 -3.11 -42.41
CA ASP A 817 -19.94 -3.71 -42.59
C ASP A 817 -21.09 -2.75 -42.27
N ASN A 818 -22.17 -2.83 -43.06
CA ASN A 818 -23.33 -1.95 -42.90
C ASN A 818 -24.30 -2.39 -41.79
N ALA A 819 -24.40 -3.70 -41.51
CA ALA A 819 -25.32 -4.24 -40.53
C ALA A 819 -24.66 -4.35 -39.15
N PRO A 820 -25.32 -3.93 -38.04
CA PRO A 820 -24.75 -4.03 -36.69
C PRO A 820 -24.34 -5.46 -36.30
N LEU A 821 -25.08 -6.47 -36.79
CA LEU A 821 -24.77 -7.88 -36.58
C LEU A 821 -23.41 -8.26 -37.17
N ASP A 822 -23.11 -7.84 -38.40
CA ASP A 822 -21.88 -8.23 -39.08
C ASP A 822 -20.66 -7.49 -38.52
N ARG A 823 -20.83 -6.24 -38.10
CA ARG A 823 -19.82 -5.48 -37.34
C ARG A 823 -19.47 -6.17 -36.01
N ILE A 824 -20.47 -6.65 -35.27
CA ILE A 824 -20.26 -7.36 -34.00
C ILE A 824 -19.67 -8.75 -34.22
N ARG A 825 -20.04 -9.44 -35.31
CA ARG A 825 -19.41 -10.68 -35.73
C ARG A 825 -17.92 -10.47 -36.00
N PHE A 826 -17.55 -9.38 -36.67
CA PHE A 826 -16.16 -9.01 -36.87
C PHE A 826 -15.45 -8.70 -35.55
N ALA A 827 -16.00 -7.80 -34.72
CA ALA A 827 -15.38 -7.39 -33.47
C ALA A 827 -15.18 -8.57 -32.49
N LEU A 828 -16.24 -9.34 -32.19
CA LEU A 828 -16.16 -10.48 -31.29
C LEU A 828 -15.37 -11.65 -31.88
N GLY A 829 -15.44 -11.85 -33.20
CA GLY A 829 -14.68 -12.89 -33.88
C GLY A 829 -13.18 -12.67 -33.81
N SER A 830 -12.72 -11.42 -33.86
CA SER A 830 -11.29 -11.08 -33.88
C SER A 830 -10.70 -10.91 -32.48
N LEU A 831 -11.47 -10.39 -31.50
CA LEU A 831 -10.91 -9.90 -30.23
C LEU A 831 -11.42 -10.59 -28.96
N ALA A 832 -12.57 -11.27 -28.99
CA ALA A 832 -13.13 -11.86 -27.75
C ALA A 832 -12.22 -12.94 -27.15
N TRP A 833 -11.57 -13.76 -27.98
CA TRP A 833 -10.68 -14.82 -27.50
C TRP A 833 -9.37 -14.27 -26.89
N PRO A 834 -8.63 -13.35 -27.54
CA PRO A 834 -7.50 -12.67 -26.91
C PRO A 834 -7.84 -12.00 -25.56
N ILE A 835 -8.99 -11.34 -25.48
CA ILE A 835 -9.46 -10.70 -24.23
C ILE A 835 -9.66 -11.74 -23.12
N ILE A 836 -10.32 -12.87 -23.42
CA ILE A 836 -10.51 -13.95 -22.44
C ILE A 836 -9.17 -14.58 -22.04
N GLN A 837 -8.23 -14.77 -22.99
CA GLN A 837 -6.90 -15.28 -22.68
C GLN A 837 -6.13 -14.34 -21.74
N GLY A 838 -6.17 -13.03 -22.00
CA GLY A 838 -5.60 -12.02 -21.12
C GLY A 838 -6.21 -12.05 -19.72
N GLY A 839 -7.55 -12.02 -19.63
CA GLY A 839 -8.26 -12.09 -18.36
C GLY A 839 -7.97 -13.38 -17.56
N LEU A 840 -7.95 -14.53 -18.22
CA LEU A 840 -7.60 -15.81 -17.59
C LEU A 840 -6.13 -15.84 -17.13
N ALA A 841 -5.21 -15.24 -17.88
CA ALA A 841 -3.81 -15.12 -17.45
C ALA A 841 -3.73 -14.30 -16.15
N THR A 842 -4.41 -13.15 -16.09
CA THR A 842 -4.43 -12.32 -14.87
C THR A 842 -5.06 -13.07 -13.70
N ILE A 843 -6.20 -13.74 -13.90
CA ILE A 843 -6.85 -14.56 -12.85
C ILE A 843 -5.90 -15.65 -12.36
N LEU A 844 -5.25 -16.39 -13.26
CA LEU A 844 -4.30 -17.45 -12.88
C LEU A 844 -3.07 -16.90 -12.14
N GLY A 845 -2.60 -15.73 -12.51
CA GLY A 845 -1.52 -15.03 -11.82
C GLY A 845 -1.88 -14.74 -10.36
N VAL A 846 -3.04 -14.13 -10.13
CA VAL A 846 -3.46 -13.74 -8.77
C VAL A 846 -4.06 -14.91 -7.99
N LEU A 847 -4.54 -15.97 -8.64
CA LEU A 847 -5.09 -17.16 -7.97
C LEU A 847 -4.08 -17.84 -7.03
N VAL A 848 -2.80 -17.80 -7.38
CA VAL A 848 -1.72 -18.32 -6.52
C VAL A 848 -1.65 -17.59 -5.18
N LEU A 849 -2.11 -16.34 -5.13
CA LEU A 849 -2.15 -15.52 -3.91
C LEU A 849 -3.34 -15.85 -3.01
N SER A 850 -4.35 -16.58 -3.50
CA SER A 850 -5.56 -16.91 -2.72
C SER A 850 -5.28 -17.78 -1.48
N ASP A 851 -4.18 -18.53 -1.52
CA ASP A 851 -3.71 -19.43 -0.44
C ASP A 851 -2.86 -18.69 0.61
N VAL A 852 -2.57 -17.40 0.43
CA VAL A 852 -1.78 -16.62 1.38
C VAL A 852 -2.65 -16.21 2.56
N ASN A 853 -2.18 -16.49 3.76
CA ASN A 853 -2.89 -16.29 5.02
C ASN A 853 -2.80 -14.84 5.54
N SER A 854 -3.09 -13.86 4.66
CA SER A 854 -3.11 -12.42 4.96
C SER A 854 -4.40 -11.79 4.44
N TYR A 855 -5.02 -10.89 5.22
CA TYR A 855 -6.24 -10.18 4.81
C TYR A 855 -5.97 -9.31 3.58
N MET A 856 -4.89 -8.52 3.59
CA MET A 856 -4.53 -7.62 2.50
C MET A 856 -4.38 -8.38 1.17
N VAL A 857 -3.74 -9.55 1.22
CA VAL A 857 -3.52 -10.38 0.04
C VAL A 857 -4.83 -10.98 -0.48
N LYS A 858 -5.69 -11.44 0.42
CA LYS A 858 -7.03 -11.94 0.07
C LYS A 858 -7.93 -10.84 -0.48
N ALA A 859 -7.86 -9.64 0.09
CA ALA A 859 -8.59 -8.46 -0.39
C ALA A 859 -8.15 -8.12 -1.82
N PHE A 860 -6.84 -8.01 -2.05
CA PHE A 860 -6.26 -7.80 -3.38
C PHE A 860 -6.67 -8.88 -4.40
N PHE A 861 -6.61 -10.16 -4.02
CA PHE A 861 -7.07 -11.26 -4.89
C PHE A 861 -8.54 -11.11 -5.26
N LYS A 862 -9.41 -10.88 -4.28
CA LYS A 862 -10.86 -10.72 -4.51
C LYS A 862 -11.18 -9.51 -5.38
N THR A 863 -10.55 -8.36 -5.14
CA THR A 863 -10.81 -7.15 -5.93
C THR A 863 -10.31 -7.29 -7.36
N VAL A 864 -9.09 -7.81 -7.59
CA VAL A 864 -8.59 -8.05 -8.95
C VAL A 864 -9.43 -9.10 -9.70
N LEU A 865 -9.82 -10.19 -9.03
CA LEU A 865 -10.73 -11.18 -9.61
C LEU A 865 -12.03 -10.52 -10.08
N LEU A 866 -12.57 -9.62 -9.26
CA LEU A 866 -13.81 -8.94 -9.54
C LEU A 866 -13.70 -7.95 -10.70
N VAL A 867 -12.62 -7.16 -10.75
CA VAL A 867 -12.27 -6.27 -11.88
C VAL A 867 -12.24 -7.05 -13.20
N ILE A 868 -11.53 -8.18 -13.24
CA ILE A 868 -11.39 -8.96 -14.47
C ILE A 868 -12.71 -9.62 -14.89
N LEU A 869 -13.44 -10.23 -13.95
CA LEU A 869 -14.71 -10.89 -14.26
C LEU A 869 -15.76 -9.88 -14.75
N ILE A 870 -15.92 -8.77 -14.04
CA ILE A 870 -16.87 -7.71 -14.41
C ILE A 870 -16.43 -7.08 -15.74
N GLY A 871 -15.14 -6.76 -15.90
CA GLY A 871 -14.59 -6.15 -17.11
C GLY A 871 -14.78 -7.00 -18.37
N VAL A 872 -14.48 -8.30 -18.31
CA VAL A 872 -14.68 -9.22 -19.45
C VAL A 872 -16.16 -9.33 -19.82
N VAL A 873 -17.07 -9.41 -18.84
CA VAL A 873 -18.52 -9.44 -19.11
C VAL A 873 -18.99 -8.13 -19.74
N HIS A 874 -18.52 -6.98 -19.25
CA HIS A 874 -18.86 -5.67 -19.82
C HIS A 874 -18.39 -5.54 -21.27
N GLY A 875 -17.13 -5.89 -21.55
CA GLY A 875 -16.55 -5.79 -22.90
C GLY A 875 -17.16 -6.76 -23.92
N ILE A 876 -17.46 -8.02 -23.52
CA ILE A 876 -17.89 -9.07 -24.45
C ILE A 876 -19.42 -9.21 -24.54
N VAL A 877 -20.17 -8.84 -23.49
CA VAL A 877 -21.62 -9.06 -23.41
C VAL A 877 -22.40 -7.74 -23.45
N PHE A 878 -22.16 -6.83 -22.49
CA PHE A 878 -22.97 -5.62 -22.35
C PHE A 878 -22.71 -4.61 -23.45
N LEU A 879 -21.43 -4.28 -23.71
CA LEU A 879 -21.05 -3.29 -24.69
C LEU A 879 -21.54 -3.62 -26.12
N PRO A 880 -21.37 -4.84 -26.67
CA PRO A 880 -21.87 -5.17 -28.01
C PRO A 880 -23.39 -5.03 -28.14
N VAL A 881 -24.15 -5.39 -27.11
CA VAL A 881 -25.62 -5.24 -27.12
C VAL A 881 -26.00 -3.77 -27.14
N LEU A 882 -25.40 -2.94 -26.29
CA LEU A 882 -25.67 -1.51 -26.23
C LEU A 882 -25.30 -0.79 -27.53
N LEU A 883 -24.10 -1.06 -28.07
CA LEU A 883 -23.67 -0.54 -29.37
C LEU A 883 -24.64 -0.93 -30.50
N SER A 884 -25.16 -2.16 -30.48
CA SER A 884 -26.11 -2.65 -31.49
C SER A 884 -27.49 -1.97 -31.41
N ILE A 885 -27.91 -1.50 -30.24
CA ILE A 885 -29.18 -0.82 -30.03
C ILE A 885 -29.07 0.64 -30.49
N THR A 886 -27.92 1.27 -30.27
CA THR A 886 -27.69 2.69 -30.60
C THR A 886 -27.09 2.96 -31.97
N ASP A 887 -26.83 1.94 -32.80
CA ASP A 887 -26.35 2.13 -34.19
C ASP A 887 -27.48 2.66 -35.08
N PHE A 888 -27.75 3.96 -34.97
CA PHE A 888 -28.68 4.68 -35.84
C PHE A 888 -27.99 5.05 -37.17
N LYS A 889 -28.59 4.63 -38.30
CA LYS A 889 -28.13 4.97 -39.67
C LYS A 889 -27.84 6.46 -39.90
N ILE A 890 -28.50 7.35 -39.15
CA ILE A 890 -28.42 8.82 -39.27
C ILE A 890 -27.04 9.38 -38.90
N TRP A 891 -26.34 8.77 -37.93
CA TRP A 891 -25.02 9.23 -37.50
C TRP A 891 -23.91 8.92 -38.51
N ARG A 892 -24.10 7.88 -39.33
CA ARG A 892 -23.16 7.50 -40.41
C ARG A 892 -23.04 8.56 -41.49
N THR A 893 -24.12 9.27 -41.80
CA THR A 893 -24.15 10.31 -42.85
C THR A 893 -23.55 11.64 -42.42
N LEU A 894 -23.42 11.90 -41.11
CA LEU A 894 -22.97 13.19 -40.57
C LEU A 894 -21.45 13.27 -40.37
N ILE A 895 -20.74 12.15 -40.22
CA ILE A 895 -19.34 12.13 -39.75
C ILE A 895 -18.37 11.44 -40.73
N THR A 896 -18.83 10.64 -41.69
CA THR A 896 -17.91 10.18 -42.74
C THR A 896 -17.60 11.34 -43.70
N PRO A 897 -16.36 11.85 -43.78
CA PRO A 897 -16.01 12.80 -44.83
C PRO A 897 -16.29 12.15 -46.19
N LYS A 898 -16.83 12.95 -47.12
CA LYS A 898 -17.17 12.53 -48.49
C LYS A 898 -15.99 11.90 -49.25
N GLU A 899 -14.77 11.99 -48.75
CA GLU A 899 -13.54 11.52 -49.41
C GLU A 899 -13.41 9.99 -49.46
N ILE A 900 -14.05 9.22 -48.57
CA ILE A 900 -14.01 7.74 -48.67
C ILE A 900 -14.92 7.21 -49.80
N LYS A 901 -15.85 8.02 -50.32
CA LYS A 901 -16.66 7.63 -51.49
C LYS A 901 -15.88 7.64 -52.80
N TYR A 902 -14.76 8.36 -52.90
CA TYR A 902 -13.97 8.42 -54.14
C TYR A 902 -13.00 7.25 -54.31
N ALA A 903 -12.75 6.45 -53.26
CA ALA A 903 -11.97 5.22 -53.36
C ALA A 903 -12.76 4.01 -53.90
N ASN A 904 -14.09 4.11 -54.00
CA ASN A 904 -14.97 3.03 -54.49
C ASN A 904 -15.51 3.29 -55.91
N ALA A 905 -14.93 4.26 -56.64
CA ALA A 905 -15.33 4.61 -58.01
C ALA A 905 -14.16 4.59 -59.01
N TYR A 906 -13.01 4.02 -58.66
CA TYR A 906 -11.87 3.82 -59.56
C TYR A 906 -11.35 2.39 -59.51
#